data_AF-A0A1V9YVN5-F1
#
_entry.id   AF-A0A1V9YVN5-F1
#
_cell.length_a   1.000
_cell.length_b   1.000
_cell.length_c   1.000
_cell.angle_alpha   90.00
_cell.angle_beta   90.00
_cell.angle_gamma   90.00
#
_symmetry.space_group_name_H-M   'P 1'
#
loop_
_entity.id
_entity.type
_entity.pdbx_description
1 polymer ?
#
loop_
_entity_poly.entity_id
_entity_poly.type
_entity_poly.pdbx_seq_one_letter_code
_entity_poly.pdbx_strand_id
1 'polypeptide(L)'
;MSRQFLLIAALCYTFVHGLEPIVVHGQRLFEAFSGKPFVVQGIDYYPRPNAGYFDKNNIDFFTDNNSAIWEPHIAEFQALNINTVRIYAVDPSQSHDKFMCALSAAGIYVMVELAASCPGCYISADPYPACYNASVKLRGQQIISKFSKYNNLLSFSAGNEVNHLVKDPRYNAPCQKKFIRDMRAYTNACNSTMRPVPIGIAQADTNRTINMMYYSCRTDPTDELESVDWYGLNVYLQCNPNATAEVEGPGFVELKNQLKIVKATAPVLLTEYGCLNPRFPTIDGYAAQRTWVQVPWIIKDPDLLAGGFAFEFSTELRNSKADSPYPFTSFGKQNYGVGYFSPQDCDHINIPCKYNRMPNFEYLAKQYAQLANRTSQFPSKNQYTSYRTQPPACPEGYAALNGTTWRPDAVDNLKCPNYIHAPVCPGDIDYFQNSTGAPAKLENDTIENLTVAPQLTKSSSRQQSTRFLFSNFARSGPVYASIALLFMASANIYASVAMSKTMLAAPKWVQNYGDLGEWIGGKYLGRYTVVIPQLLACLLTACAFLVLGGVLLNVLFPNAFSSTVWILLMALTAVPGSLIPTLKESPGMAMAGCLATLAADSIALAVLMIKMDTQSIAPPSPQASFEQISTVFGNLSLAYGAGIIIPTLQRQHSQPERMQRVITITLSLITVLFTIIASLGYSVLGCQMSRNLLFAIAGTDLGFTASRGSIVASFLAMQVHITIAFTVVLHPAFFILERLISKNHRQEHNDEAAFVEAGTPGEPKTPEVVETPKEDINIPQPSTTGRKVSSLSVRLILISAVVAVAIAFQDHVMDLQDFVGASTMSLTCLILPLIFYFSKFWKTIPLYEKIYAVIVLAVCTALAFYVSINAGIALLTPPQTTPYPFCDAKYQTYVFTNQTYYG
;
A
#
# COMPACT_ATOMS: atom_id res chain seq x y z
N MET A 1 -12.92 5.20 40.36
CA MET A 1 -12.04 6.03 39.49
C MET A 1 -12.68 6.20 38.10
N SER A 2 -13.74 7.01 37.94
CA SER A 2 -14.63 6.95 36.75
C SER A 2 -14.82 8.29 36.02
N ARG A 3 -13.92 9.27 36.17
CA ARG A 3 -14.08 10.60 35.54
C ARG A 3 -12.86 11.14 34.77
N GLN A 4 -11.75 10.38 34.68
CA GLN A 4 -10.54 10.82 33.96
C GLN A 4 -10.36 10.21 32.55
N PHE A 5 -11.20 9.27 32.13
CA PHE A 5 -11.05 8.58 30.84
C PHE A 5 -11.69 9.28 29.63
N LEU A 6 -12.42 10.39 29.82
CA LEU A 6 -13.11 11.08 28.72
C LEU A 6 -12.39 12.31 28.15
N LEU A 7 -11.22 12.70 28.67
CA LEU A 7 -10.56 13.96 28.32
C LEU A 7 -9.31 13.83 27.42
N ILE A 8 -8.90 12.61 27.04
CA ILE A 8 -7.71 12.38 26.20
C ILE A 8 -8.07 12.09 24.72
N ALA A 9 -9.34 11.86 24.39
CA ALA A 9 -9.80 11.63 23.01
C ALA A 9 -9.94 12.91 22.15
N ALA A 10 -9.56 14.09 22.66
CA ALA A 10 -9.79 15.38 22.00
C ALA A 10 -8.53 16.11 21.50
N LEU A 11 -7.33 15.53 21.59
CA LEU A 11 -6.09 16.20 21.14
C LEU A 11 -5.28 15.30 20.20
N CYS A 12 -5.59 15.45 18.90
CA CYS A 12 -4.73 15.30 17.70
C CYS A 12 -5.57 14.81 16.49
N TYR A 13 -6.63 15.56 16.15
CA TYR A 13 -7.02 15.71 14.75
C TYR A 13 -6.02 16.71 14.14
N THR A 14 -4.90 16.24 13.60
CA THR A 14 -4.23 17.02 12.55
C THR A 14 -5.09 16.82 11.31
N PHE A 15 -5.94 17.80 11.01
CA PHE A 15 -6.53 17.90 9.69
C PHE A 15 -5.38 17.86 8.68
N VAL A 16 -5.29 16.81 7.88
CA VAL A 16 -4.48 16.83 6.66
C VAL A 16 -5.19 17.83 5.75
N HIS A 17 -4.77 19.10 5.80
CA HIS A 17 -5.18 20.06 4.79
C HIS A 17 -4.51 19.65 3.48
N GLY A 18 -5.30 19.41 2.44
CA GLY A 18 -4.76 19.23 1.09
C GLY A 18 -4.00 20.46 0.63
N LEU A 19 -3.02 20.26 -0.25
CA LEU A 19 -2.31 21.36 -0.91
C LEU A 19 -3.31 22.21 -1.71
N GLU A 20 -3.25 23.51 -1.49
CA GLU A 20 -3.97 24.46 -2.32
C GLU A 20 -3.28 24.59 -3.69
N PRO A 21 -4.01 24.67 -4.79
CA PRO A 21 -3.39 25.00 -6.07
C PRO A 21 -2.66 26.34 -6.01
N ILE A 22 -1.54 26.45 -6.70
CA ILE A 22 -0.81 27.71 -6.84
C ILE A 22 -1.33 28.49 -8.05
N VAL A 23 -1.51 29.80 -7.87
CA VAL A 23 -1.93 30.75 -8.90
C VAL A 23 -0.91 31.87 -9.04
N VAL A 24 -0.79 32.39 -10.26
CA VAL A 24 0.02 33.57 -10.56
C VAL A 24 -0.80 34.83 -10.30
N HIS A 25 -0.24 35.81 -9.61
CA HIS A 25 -0.80 37.16 -9.51
C HIS A 25 0.32 38.20 -9.59
N GLY A 26 0.34 38.97 -10.69
CA GLY A 26 1.47 39.85 -11.00
C GLY A 26 2.76 39.05 -11.16
N GLN A 27 3.82 39.46 -10.46
CA GLN A 27 5.15 38.85 -10.51
C GLN A 27 5.36 37.76 -9.45
N ARG A 28 4.30 37.36 -8.73
CA ARG A 28 4.40 36.44 -7.59
C ARG A 28 3.43 35.26 -7.71
N LEU A 29 3.74 34.22 -6.96
CA LEU A 29 2.94 33.00 -6.84
C LEU A 29 2.22 33.00 -5.49
N PHE A 30 0.99 32.50 -5.45
CA PHE A 30 0.18 32.42 -4.25
C PHE A 30 -0.63 31.14 -4.19
N GLU A 31 -0.91 30.66 -2.98
CA GLU A 31 -1.95 29.67 -2.74
C GLU A 31 -3.32 30.26 -3.15
N ALA A 32 -4.12 29.48 -3.88
CA ALA A 32 -5.33 29.97 -4.55
C ALA A 32 -6.39 30.51 -3.58
N PHE A 33 -6.56 29.88 -2.41
CA PHE A 33 -7.66 30.19 -1.49
C PHE A 33 -7.17 31.00 -0.28
N SER A 34 -6.10 30.55 0.39
CA SER A 34 -5.53 31.25 1.54
C SER A 34 -4.87 32.57 1.14
N GLY A 35 -4.45 32.70 -0.13
CA GLY A 35 -3.70 33.84 -0.62
C GLY A 35 -2.30 33.94 -0.03
N LYS A 36 -1.77 32.89 0.61
CA LYS A 36 -0.40 32.90 1.13
C LYS A 36 0.63 32.99 -0.01
N PRO A 37 1.70 33.78 0.15
CA PRO A 37 2.76 33.86 -0.84
C PRO A 37 3.48 32.52 -0.95
N PHE A 38 3.73 32.10 -2.19
CA PHE A 38 4.45 30.87 -2.51
C PHE A 38 5.77 31.23 -3.20
N VAL A 39 6.85 30.55 -2.80
CA VAL A 39 8.18 30.69 -3.40
C VAL A 39 8.67 29.30 -3.76
N VAL A 40 9.16 29.14 -4.98
CA VAL A 40 9.66 27.85 -5.45
C VAL A 40 10.99 27.51 -4.76
N GLN A 41 11.00 26.39 -4.04
CA GLN A 41 12.16 25.77 -3.40
C GLN A 41 12.33 24.40 -4.06
N GLY A 42 12.90 24.43 -5.26
CA GLY A 42 12.79 23.33 -6.20
C GLY A 42 14.05 22.49 -6.33
N ILE A 43 13.91 21.27 -6.83
CA ILE A 43 15.03 20.52 -7.38
C ILE A 43 14.66 19.90 -8.73
N ASP A 44 15.63 19.85 -9.63
CA ASP A 44 15.51 19.13 -10.89
C ASP A 44 15.60 17.63 -10.65
N TYR A 45 14.58 16.88 -11.09
CA TYR A 45 14.44 15.47 -10.77
C TYR A 45 14.28 14.61 -12.02
N TYR A 46 15.33 13.84 -12.32
CA TYR A 46 15.36 12.84 -13.39
C TYR A 46 16.17 11.62 -12.91
N PRO A 47 15.52 10.57 -12.37
CA PRO A 47 16.19 9.45 -11.67
C PRO A 47 16.78 8.42 -12.65
N ARG A 48 17.62 8.89 -13.57
CA ARG A 48 18.29 8.07 -14.57
C ARG A 48 19.29 7.10 -13.89
N PRO A 49 19.21 5.78 -14.15
CA PRO A 49 20.15 4.81 -13.59
C PRO A 49 21.51 4.89 -14.28
N ASN A 50 22.48 4.13 -13.75
CA ASN A 50 23.84 4.11 -14.27
C ASN A 50 24.01 3.21 -15.51
N ALA A 51 23.09 2.27 -15.75
CA ALA A 51 23.15 1.32 -16.85
C ALA A 51 21.75 0.83 -17.29
N GLY A 52 21.73 -0.02 -18.33
CA GLY A 52 20.55 -0.76 -18.78
C GLY A 52 19.57 0.04 -19.65
N TYR A 53 18.34 -0.49 -19.77
CA TYR A 53 17.33 0.06 -20.69
C TYR A 53 16.95 1.51 -20.36
N PHE A 54 16.90 1.81 -19.07
CA PHE A 54 16.49 3.10 -18.52
C PHE A 54 17.60 4.15 -18.52
N ASP A 55 18.86 3.80 -18.84
CA ASP A 55 19.96 4.76 -19.04
C ASP A 55 19.79 5.52 -20.37
N LYS A 56 18.68 6.26 -20.52
CA LYS A 56 18.35 7.06 -21.70
C LYS A 56 17.73 8.40 -21.29
N ASN A 57 17.90 9.40 -22.13
CA ASN A 57 17.14 10.65 -22.01
C ASN A 57 15.71 10.41 -22.47
N ASN A 58 14.80 11.26 -21.99
CA ASN A 58 13.39 11.28 -22.40
C ASN A 58 12.59 10.02 -22.03
N ILE A 59 12.95 9.36 -20.94
CA ILE A 59 12.16 8.27 -20.34
C ILE A 59 11.21 8.85 -19.30
N ASP A 60 9.97 8.39 -19.32
CA ASP A 60 9.01 8.69 -18.26
C ASP A 60 9.20 7.76 -17.06
N PHE A 61 9.91 8.26 -16.05
CA PHE A 61 10.11 7.57 -14.78
C PHE A 61 8.92 7.70 -13.83
N PHE A 62 7.96 8.57 -14.13
CA PHE A 62 6.95 9.04 -13.17
C PHE A 62 5.62 8.32 -13.34
N THR A 63 5.55 7.34 -14.25
CA THR A 63 4.38 6.48 -14.41
C THR A 63 4.12 5.64 -13.15
N ASP A 64 2.87 5.22 -12.98
CA ASP A 64 2.43 4.37 -11.88
C ASP A 64 3.11 2.99 -11.85
N ASN A 65 3.66 2.53 -12.98
CA ASN A 65 4.41 1.29 -13.10
C ASN A 65 5.86 1.43 -12.60
N ASN A 66 6.40 2.64 -12.64
CA ASN A 66 7.76 2.95 -12.23
C ASN A 66 7.84 3.45 -10.78
N SER A 67 6.80 3.19 -9.97
CA SER A 67 6.71 3.75 -8.62
C SER A 67 7.86 3.37 -7.70
N ALA A 68 8.39 2.15 -7.84
CA ALA A 68 9.57 1.69 -7.09
C ALA A 68 10.83 2.55 -7.32
N ILE A 69 10.93 3.27 -8.44
CA ILE A 69 12.07 4.15 -8.75
C ILE A 69 12.02 5.42 -7.93
N TRP A 70 10.86 6.07 -7.81
CA TRP A 70 10.74 7.40 -7.20
C TRP A 70 10.18 7.39 -5.77
N GLU A 71 9.47 6.34 -5.36
CA GLU A 71 8.91 6.23 -4.00
C GLU A 71 9.97 6.43 -2.89
N PRO A 72 11.17 5.81 -2.97
CA PRO A 72 12.20 6.00 -1.95
C PRO A 72 12.74 7.43 -1.89
N HIS A 73 12.69 8.17 -3.00
CA HIS A 73 13.27 9.51 -3.10
C HIS A 73 12.41 10.59 -2.44
N ILE A 74 11.15 10.29 -2.11
CA ILE A 74 10.26 11.22 -1.40
C ILE A 74 10.83 11.58 -0.01
N ALA A 75 11.42 10.61 0.68
CA ALA A 75 12.09 10.86 1.96
C ALA A 75 13.31 11.80 1.79
N GLU A 76 13.99 11.72 0.66
CA GLU A 76 15.12 12.60 0.32
C GLU A 76 14.65 14.01 -0.03
N PHE A 77 13.51 14.16 -0.69
CA PHE A 77 12.87 15.45 -0.93
C PHE A 77 12.48 16.15 0.38
N GLN A 78 11.88 15.41 1.31
CA GLN A 78 11.56 15.93 2.64
C GLN A 78 12.83 16.33 3.41
N ALA A 79 13.89 15.50 3.33
CA ALA A 79 15.17 15.82 3.96
C ALA A 79 15.85 17.07 3.36
N LEU A 80 15.65 17.34 2.06
CA LEU A 80 16.10 18.57 1.41
C LEU A 80 15.26 19.80 1.79
N ASN A 81 14.09 19.65 2.41
CA ASN A 81 13.10 20.71 2.60
C ASN A 81 12.66 21.38 1.28
N ILE A 82 12.55 20.61 0.19
CA ILE A 82 12.00 21.14 -1.07
C ILE A 82 10.47 21.19 -1.01
N ASN A 83 9.88 22.09 -1.80
CA ASN A 83 8.44 22.15 -2.01
C ASN A 83 8.04 21.90 -3.46
N THR A 84 8.99 21.78 -4.39
CA THR A 84 8.68 21.58 -5.82
C THR A 84 9.71 20.67 -6.48
N VAL A 85 9.29 19.83 -7.42
CA VAL A 85 10.19 19.12 -8.34
C VAL A 85 9.92 19.55 -9.78
N ARG A 86 10.97 19.68 -10.59
CA ARG A 86 10.86 19.89 -12.04
C ARG A 86 11.19 18.59 -12.76
N ILE A 87 10.27 18.13 -13.61
CA ILE A 87 10.39 16.88 -14.38
C ILE A 87 10.36 17.15 -15.89
N TYR A 88 11.17 16.39 -16.63
CA TYR A 88 11.53 16.72 -18.01
C TYR A 88 10.79 15.92 -19.09
N ALA A 89 10.25 14.75 -18.76
CA ALA A 89 9.61 13.87 -19.74
C ALA A 89 8.48 13.07 -19.10
N VAL A 90 7.29 13.15 -19.71
CA VAL A 90 6.11 12.36 -19.35
C VAL A 90 5.44 11.77 -20.59
N ASP A 91 4.83 10.61 -20.45
CA ASP A 91 4.02 9.95 -21.47
C ASP A 91 2.53 10.10 -21.12
N PRO A 92 1.79 10.99 -21.80
CA PRO A 92 0.38 11.25 -21.47
C PRO A 92 -0.56 10.06 -21.71
N SER A 93 -0.09 8.96 -22.32
CA SER A 93 -0.87 7.72 -22.44
C SER A 93 -0.90 6.90 -21.16
N GLN A 94 0.08 7.09 -20.27
CA GLN A 94 0.22 6.36 -19.01
C GLN A 94 -0.36 7.17 -17.83
N SER A 95 -0.61 6.49 -16.72
CA SER A 95 -1.07 7.11 -15.48
C SER A 95 0.10 7.60 -14.62
N HIS A 96 -0.07 8.77 -14.00
CA HIS A 96 0.86 9.40 -13.05
C HIS A 96 0.24 9.66 -11.69
N ASP A 97 -0.95 9.08 -11.43
CA ASP A 97 -1.73 9.33 -10.22
C ASP A 97 -0.92 9.00 -8.96
N LYS A 98 -0.14 7.91 -8.95
CA LYS A 98 0.69 7.56 -7.78
C LYS A 98 1.77 8.59 -7.52
N PHE A 99 2.48 9.02 -8.55
CA PHE A 99 3.58 9.99 -8.41
C PHE A 99 3.04 11.33 -7.91
N MET A 100 2.01 11.85 -8.57
CA MET A 100 1.41 13.14 -8.23
C MET A 100 0.79 13.12 -6.84
N CYS A 101 0.06 12.08 -6.46
CA CYS A 101 -0.55 11.99 -5.14
C CYS A 101 0.45 11.73 -4.01
N ALA A 102 1.54 11.00 -4.27
CA ALA A 102 2.60 10.79 -3.27
C ALA A 102 3.35 12.11 -2.98
N LEU A 103 3.63 12.91 -4.01
CA LEU A 103 4.19 14.25 -3.83
C LEU A 103 3.20 15.21 -3.16
N SER A 104 1.91 15.14 -3.51
CA SER A 104 0.87 15.93 -2.84
C SER A 104 0.83 15.61 -1.33
N ALA A 105 0.84 14.33 -0.97
CA ALA A 105 0.89 13.92 0.44
C ALA A 105 2.16 14.40 1.17
N ALA A 106 3.25 14.61 0.45
CA ALA A 106 4.51 15.13 0.99
C ALA A 106 4.60 16.67 1.02
N GLY A 107 3.57 17.40 0.57
CA GLY A 107 3.64 18.87 0.49
C GLY A 107 4.38 19.40 -0.75
N ILE A 108 4.58 18.57 -1.77
CA ILE A 108 5.46 18.85 -2.91
C ILE A 108 4.65 19.06 -4.20
N TYR A 109 4.93 20.17 -4.86
CA TYR A 109 4.41 20.52 -6.17
C TYR A 109 5.27 19.99 -7.32
N VAL A 110 4.71 19.95 -8.52
CA VAL A 110 5.40 19.47 -9.73
C VAL A 110 5.32 20.50 -10.84
N MET A 111 6.45 20.76 -11.50
CA MET A 111 6.53 21.44 -12.80
C MET A 111 6.76 20.40 -13.90
N VAL A 112 5.90 20.40 -14.93
CA VAL A 112 5.91 19.37 -16.00
C VAL A 112 6.24 20.00 -17.35
N GLU A 113 7.22 19.44 -18.06
CA GLU A 113 7.53 19.81 -19.45
C GLU A 113 6.49 19.24 -20.43
N LEU A 114 6.00 20.08 -21.35
CA LEU A 114 5.09 19.68 -22.44
C LEU A 114 5.88 19.09 -23.63
N ALA A 115 7.10 19.58 -23.82
CA ALA A 115 8.00 19.11 -24.86
C ALA A 115 8.80 17.91 -24.38
N ALA A 116 9.29 17.11 -25.33
CA ALA A 116 10.10 15.92 -25.06
C ALA A 116 11.11 15.72 -26.19
N SER A 117 12.24 15.09 -25.89
CA SER A 117 13.28 14.76 -26.88
C SER A 117 12.89 13.50 -27.67
N CYS A 118 11.83 13.62 -28.47
CA CYS A 118 11.37 12.62 -29.43
C CYS A 118 10.90 13.27 -30.75
N PRO A 119 10.93 12.54 -31.88
CA PRO A 119 10.48 13.07 -33.17
C PRO A 119 9.04 13.62 -33.09
N GLY A 120 8.87 14.89 -33.44
CA GLY A 120 7.55 15.56 -33.45
C GLY A 120 7.01 15.95 -32.07
N CYS A 121 7.80 15.83 -31.00
CA CYS A 121 7.40 16.13 -29.62
C CYS A 121 7.85 17.51 -29.11
N TYR A 122 8.57 18.29 -29.91
CA TYR A 122 9.16 19.58 -29.55
C TYR A 122 9.18 20.52 -30.76
N ILE A 123 9.40 21.81 -30.52
CA ILE A 123 9.60 22.81 -31.59
C ILE A 123 10.93 22.54 -32.29
N SER A 124 10.90 22.25 -33.60
CA SER A 124 12.12 21.90 -34.34
C SER A 124 13.02 23.10 -34.61
N ALA A 125 14.21 22.83 -35.16
CA ALA A 125 15.14 23.86 -35.61
C ALA A 125 14.77 24.49 -36.96
N ASP A 126 13.65 24.06 -37.58
CA ASP A 126 13.20 24.61 -38.85
C ASP A 126 12.81 26.09 -38.71
N PRO A 127 12.90 26.91 -39.77
CA PRO A 127 12.40 28.29 -39.73
C PRO A 127 10.88 28.35 -39.49
N TYR A 128 10.43 29.37 -38.77
CA TYR A 128 9.00 29.64 -38.63
C TYR A 128 8.35 29.84 -40.01
N PRO A 129 7.10 29.38 -40.22
CA PRO A 129 6.24 28.68 -39.25
C PRO A 129 6.45 27.16 -39.20
N ALA A 130 7.36 26.58 -39.99
CA ALA A 130 7.49 25.13 -40.15
C ALA A 130 7.94 24.39 -38.88
N CYS A 131 8.59 25.08 -37.94
CA CYS A 131 9.03 24.50 -36.67
C CYS A 131 7.92 24.06 -35.71
N TYR A 132 6.67 24.52 -35.91
CA TYR A 132 5.54 24.16 -35.07
C TYR A 132 4.59 23.21 -35.81
N ASN A 133 4.67 21.92 -35.46
CA ASN A 133 3.88 20.86 -36.05
C ASN A 133 2.64 20.53 -35.22
N ALA A 134 1.60 19.98 -35.88
CA ALA A 134 0.34 19.64 -35.22
C ALA A 134 0.50 18.55 -34.14
N SER A 135 1.51 17.67 -34.29
CA SER A 135 1.84 16.66 -33.27
C SER A 135 2.28 17.30 -31.94
N VAL A 136 2.98 18.43 -31.99
CA VAL A 136 3.43 19.17 -30.80
C VAL A 136 2.22 19.79 -30.09
N LYS A 137 1.30 20.40 -30.86
CA LYS A 137 0.02 20.92 -30.35
C LYS A 137 -0.78 19.82 -29.65
N LEU A 138 -0.97 18.69 -30.33
CA LEU A 138 -1.74 17.55 -29.79
C LEU A 138 -1.11 17.03 -28.50
N ARG A 139 0.21 16.80 -28.49
CA ARG A 139 0.93 16.33 -27.30
C ARG A 139 0.78 17.29 -26.12
N GLY A 140 0.95 18.60 -26.35
CA GLY A 140 0.78 19.61 -25.31
C GLY A 140 -0.63 19.58 -24.71
N GLN A 141 -1.67 19.50 -25.55
CA GLN A 141 -3.06 19.39 -25.09
C GLN A 141 -3.33 18.07 -24.34
N GLN A 142 -2.73 16.96 -24.76
CA GLN A 142 -2.82 15.68 -24.05
C GLN A 142 -2.22 15.79 -22.63
N ILE A 143 -1.00 16.30 -22.49
CA ILE A 143 -0.35 16.45 -21.18
C ILE A 143 -1.17 17.42 -20.30
N ILE A 144 -1.57 18.58 -20.83
CA ILE A 144 -2.43 19.54 -20.11
C ILE A 144 -3.71 18.85 -19.64
N SER A 145 -4.39 18.10 -20.52
CA SER A 145 -5.63 17.43 -20.17
C SER A 145 -5.41 16.42 -19.03
N LYS A 146 -4.31 15.66 -19.03
CA LYS A 146 -4.05 14.60 -18.05
C LYS A 146 -3.59 15.12 -16.69
N PHE A 147 -2.82 16.20 -16.67
CA PHE A 147 -2.18 16.70 -15.46
C PHE A 147 -2.96 17.83 -14.77
N SER A 148 -3.81 18.58 -15.49
CA SER A 148 -4.51 19.74 -14.89
C SER A 148 -5.50 19.39 -13.77
N LYS A 149 -5.80 18.10 -13.59
CA LYS A 149 -6.63 17.59 -12.49
C LYS A 149 -5.94 17.61 -11.12
N TYR A 150 -4.60 17.67 -11.05
CA TYR A 150 -3.88 17.63 -9.78
C TYR A 150 -3.73 19.03 -9.17
N ASN A 151 -4.01 19.14 -7.87
CA ASN A 151 -3.83 20.39 -7.11
C ASN A 151 -2.36 20.78 -6.97
N ASN A 152 -1.48 19.80 -6.76
CA ASN A 152 -0.04 20.01 -6.60
C ASN A 152 0.70 20.16 -7.94
N LEU A 153 0.02 20.24 -9.08
CA LEU A 153 0.67 20.67 -10.32
C LEU A 153 0.88 22.20 -10.28
N LEU A 154 2.13 22.63 -10.13
CA LEU A 154 2.48 24.05 -10.07
C LEU A 154 2.28 24.72 -11.44
N SER A 155 2.88 24.16 -12.47
CA SER A 155 2.91 24.77 -13.80
C SER A 155 3.35 23.81 -14.90
N PHE A 156 3.06 24.19 -16.14
CA PHE A 156 3.62 23.58 -17.33
C PHE A 156 4.76 24.44 -17.89
N SER A 157 5.82 23.79 -18.36
CA SER A 157 6.85 24.41 -19.18
C SER A 157 6.65 23.98 -20.64
N ALA A 158 6.49 24.95 -21.53
CA ALA A 158 6.23 24.71 -22.95
C ALA A 158 7.49 24.32 -23.73
N GLY A 159 8.66 24.36 -23.09
CA GLY A 159 9.92 23.98 -23.72
C GLY A 159 11.12 24.38 -22.87
N ASN A 160 12.22 23.66 -23.07
CA ASN A 160 13.50 23.88 -22.41
C ASN A 160 14.56 24.32 -23.43
N GLU A 161 15.08 25.54 -23.29
CA GLU A 161 16.20 26.08 -24.08
C GLU A 161 16.05 26.00 -25.61
N VAL A 162 14.81 26.01 -26.11
CA VAL A 162 14.50 25.82 -27.55
C VAL A 162 15.28 26.76 -28.46
N ASN A 163 15.56 27.99 -28.03
CA ASN A 163 16.31 28.98 -28.81
C ASN A 163 17.78 28.57 -29.04
N HIS A 164 18.33 27.57 -28.34
CA HIS A 164 19.67 27.00 -28.60
C HIS A 164 19.74 26.07 -29.79
N LEU A 165 18.60 25.59 -30.28
CA LEU A 165 18.55 24.72 -31.46
C LEU A 165 18.97 25.45 -32.74
N VAL A 166 18.94 26.80 -32.73
CA VAL A 166 19.24 27.66 -33.86
C VAL A 166 20.24 28.75 -33.47
N LYS A 167 20.96 29.30 -34.45
CA LYS A 167 21.91 30.40 -34.21
C LYS A 167 21.22 31.72 -33.89
N ASP A 168 20.04 31.93 -34.45
CA ASP A 168 19.27 33.16 -34.32
C ASP A 168 17.86 32.82 -33.83
N PRO A 169 17.48 33.23 -32.61
CA PRO A 169 16.18 32.95 -32.03
C PRO A 169 14.99 33.41 -32.88
N ARG A 170 15.17 34.35 -33.80
CA ARG A 170 14.09 34.81 -34.70
C ARG A 170 13.54 33.69 -35.58
N TYR A 171 14.30 32.61 -35.79
CA TYR A 171 13.88 31.48 -36.61
C TYR A 171 12.86 30.58 -35.92
N ASN A 172 13.00 30.29 -34.61
CA ASN A 172 12.15 29.32 -33.92
C ASN A 172 11.36 29.89 -32.73
N ALA A 173 11.76 31.02 -32.15
CA ALA A 173 11.02 31.64 -31.05
C ALA A 173 9.57 32.01 -31.43
N PRO A 174 9.22 32.43 -32.66
CA PRO A 174 7.82 32.58 -33.06
C PRO A 174 7.00 31.29 -32.96
N CYS A 175 7.56 30.14 -33.35
CA CYS A 175 6.91 28.84 -33.18
C CYS A 175 6.67 28.50 -31.71
N GLN A 176 7.67 28.72 -30.87
CA GLN A 176 7.56 28.47 -29.43
C GLN A 176 6.52 29.39 -28.77
N LYS A 177 6.49 30.67 -29.13
CA LYS A 177 5.51 31.65 -28.63
C LYS A 177 4.10 31.30 -29.08
N LYS A 178 3.93 30.90 -30.34
CA LYS A 178 2.65 30.40 -30.87
C LYS A 178 2.20 29.12 -30.14
N PHE A 179 3.10 28.18 -29.85
CA PHE A 179 2.78 26.99 -29.08
C PHE A 179 2.28 27.33 -27.67
N ILE A 180 2.97 28.23 -26.96
CA ILE A 180 2.53 28.75 -25.64
C ILE A 180 1.13 29.36 -25.74
N ARG A 181 0.92 30.24 -26.72
CA ARG A 181 -0.36 30.90 -26.96
C ARG A 181 -1.49 29.90 -27.20
N ASP A 182 -1.25 28.86 -27.99
CA ASP A 182 -2.24 27.82 -28.28
C ASP A 182 -2.56 26.95 -27.06
N MET A 183 -1.55 26.61 -26.26
CA MET A 183 -1.75 25.86 -25.02
C MET A 183 -2.54 26.69 -23.99
N ARG A 184 -2.23 27.98 -23.85
CA ARG A 184 -2.99 28.91 -23.00
C ARG A 184 -4.41 29.10 -23.52
N ALA A 185 -4.61 29.21 -24.83
CA ALA A 185 -5.93 29.29 -25.44
C ALA A 185 -6.78 28.04 -25.16
N TYR A 186 -6.18 26.85 -25.26
CA TYR A 186 -6.84 25.59 -24.92
C TYR A 186 -7.24 25.54 -23.43
N THR A 187 -6.31 25.87 -22.53
CA THR A 187 -6.57 25.92 -21.09
C THR A 187 -7.68 26.92 -20.74
N ASN A 188 -7.68 28.11 -21.36
CA ASN A 188 -8.71 29.12 -21.16
C ASN A 188 -10.09 28.68 -21.68
N ALA A 189 -10.13 28.02 -22.84
CA ALA A 189 -11.38 27.50 -23.39
C ALA A 189 -12.00 26.40 -22.49
N CYS A 190 -11.18 25.72 -21.69
CA CYS A 190 -11.61 24.66 -20.78
C CYS A 190 -11.73 25.11 -19.31
N ASN A 191 -11.62 26.41 -19.01
CA ASN A 191 -11.54 26.91 -17.64
C ASN A 191 -12.78 26.61 -16.77
N SER A 192 -13.92 26.29 -17.38
CA SER A 192 -15.15 25.94 -16.68
C SER A 192 -15.15 24.51 -16.13
N THR A 193 -14.30 23.64 -16.67
CA THR A 193 -14.26 22.20 -16.33
C THR A 193 -12.86 21.68 -16.00
N MET A 194 -11.81 22.48 -16.22
CA MET A 194 -10.41 22.14 -15.97
C MET A 194 -9.68 23.33 -15.36
N ARG A 195 -8.84 23.09 -14.35
CA ARG A 195 -8.09 24.16 -13.69
C ARG A 195 -7.17 24.90 -14.68
N PRO A 196 -7.13 26.24 -14.69
CA PRO A 196 -6.24 27.00 -15.54
C PRO A 196 -4.81 27.02 -14.97
N VAL A 197 -4.05 25.97 -15.24
CA VAL A 197 -2.65 25.83 -14.79
C VAL A 197 -1.75 26.80 -15.56
N PRO A 198 -0.86 27.56 -14.89
CA PRO A 198 0.08 28.47 -15.55
C PRO A 198 1.00 27.77 -16.55
N ILE A 199 1.18 28.36 -17.73
CA ILE A 199 2.08 27.86 -18.79
C ILE A 199 3.19 28.89 -19.05
N GLY A 200 4.44 28.44 -18.92
CA GLY A 200 5.63 29.26 -19.13
C GLY A 200 6.68 28.55 -19.96
N ILE A 201 7.93 28.97 -19.84
CA ILE A 201 9.05 28.46 -20.63
C ILE A 201 10.35 28.52 -19.84
N ALA A 202 11.18 27.48 -19.95
CA ALA A 202 12.55 27.50 -19.46
C ALA A 202 13.52 27.91 -20.58
N GLN A 203 14.37 28.91 -20.33
CA GLN A 203 15.35 29.40 -21.29
C GLN A 203 16.76 29.39 -20.72
N ALA A 204 17.71 29.11 -21.60
CA ALA A 204 19.12 29.17 -21.27
C ALA A 204 19.57 30.60 -21.01
N ASP A 205 20.69 30.73 -20.31
CA ASP A 205 21.35 32.00 -20.05
C ASP A 205 22.15 32.56 -21.26
N THR A 206 21.51 32.62 -22.43
CA THR A 206 22.08 33.21 -23.65
C THR A 206 21.07 34.14 -24.28
N ASN A 207 21.51 35.30 -24.78
CA ASN A 207 20.62 36.36 -25.27
C ASN A 207 19.49 36.68 -24.26
N ARG A 208 19.81 36.56 -22.95
CA ARG A 208 18.86 36.57 -21.82
C ARG A 208 17.84 37.69 -21.94
N THR A 209 18.31 38.92 -22.09
CA THR A 209 17.48 40.12 -22.14
C THR A 209 16.50 40.07 -23.32
N ILE A 210 16.98 39.72 -24.52
CA ILE A 210 16.17 39.68 -25.75
C ILE A 210 15.11 38.57 -25.66
N ASN A 211 15.51 37.37 -25.24
CA ASN A 211 14.59 36.24 -25.10
C ASN A 211 13.49 36.55 -24.06
N MET A 212 13.87 37.09 -22.90
CA MET A 212 12.91 37.44 -21.87
C MET A 212 11.97 38.57 -22.30
N MET A 213 12.48 39.60 -22.99
CA MET A 213 11.62 40.65 -23.58
C MET A 213 10.63 40.04 -24.57
N TYR A 214 11.10 39.17 -25.48
CA TYR A 214 10.27 38.58 -26.51
C TYR A 214 9.14 37.70 -25.98
N TYR A 215 9.41 36.85 -24.99
CA TYR A 215 8.40 35.98 -24.39
C TYR A 215 7.48 36.72 -23.39
N SER A 216 7.87 37.91 -22.93
CA SER A 216 7.03 38.77 -22.08
C SER A 216 6.19 39.79 -22.86
N CYS A 217 6.58 40.12 -24.09
CA CYS A 217 5.88 41.09 -24.93
C CYS A 217 4.66 40.47 -25.65
N ARG A 218 3.84 41.30 -26.29
CA ARG A 218 2.74 40.88 -27.18
C ARG A 218 2.94 41.55 -28.54
N THR A 219 2.96 40.75 -29.61
CA THR A 219 3.04 41.25 -30.99
C THR A 219 1.71 41.83 -31.44
N ASP A 220 0.61 41.25 -30.97
CA ASP A 220 -0.72 41.87 -30.94
C ASP A 220 -1.03 42.33 -29.50
N PRO A 221 -1.13 43.64 -29.21
CA PRO A 221 -1.44 44.15 -27.88
C PRO A 221 -2.75 43.63 -27.29
N THR A 222 -3.69 43.18 -28.13
CA THR A 222 -5.00 42.67 -27.73
C THR A 222 -5.00 41.18 -27.38
N ASP A 223 -4.02 40.40 -27.86
CA ASP A 223 -3.91 38.97 -27.54
C ASP A 223 -3.08 38.78 -26.25
N GLU A 224 -3.79 38.67 -25.11
CA GLU A 224 -3.17 38.44 -23.80
C GLU A 224 -2.49 37.08 -23.68
N LEU A 225 -2.77 36.15 -24.60
CA LEU A 225 -2.28 34.78 -24.59
C LEU A 225 -0.86 34.66 -25.16
N GLU A 226 -0.37 35.71 -25.84
CA GLU A 226 0.97 35.74 -26.43
C GLU A 226 2.11 35.79 -25.43
N SER A 227 1.91 36.45 -24.28
CA SER A 227 2.92 36.48 -23.21
C SER A 227 2.91 35.19 -22.39
N VAL A 228 4.00 34.85 -21.72
CA VAL A 228 4.04 33.68 -20.81
C VAL A 228 3.34 33.96 -19.47
N ASP A 229 2.82 32.93 -18.79
CA ASP A 229 2.34 33.06 -17.40
C ASP A 229 3.48 33.10 -16.38
N TRP A 230 4.66 32.59 -16.75
CA TRP A 230 5.91 32.68 -15.99
C TRP A 230 7.11 32.51 -16.93
N TYR A 231 8.26 33.08 -16.59
CA TYR A 231 9.49 32.98 -17.38
C TYR A 231 10.61 32.28 -16.59
N GLY A 232 11.23 31.28 -17.18
CA GLY A 232 12.29 30.46 -16.57
C GLY A 232 13.67 30.78 -17.11
N LEU A 233 14.67 30.77 -16.23
CA LEU A 233 16.08 30.91 -16.57
C LEU A 233 16.93 29.79 -15.98
N ASN A 234 17.65 29.08 -16.84
CA ASN A 234 18.70 28.14 -16.47
C ASN A 234 20.01 28.93 -16.29
N VAL A 235 20.39 29.25 -15.05
CA VAL A 235 21.47 30.20 -14.75
C VAL A 235 22.48 29.64 -13.74
N TYR A 236 23.75 29.64 -14.14
CA TYR A 236 24.85 29.14 -13.32
C TYR A 236 25.80 30.27 -12.90
N LEU A 237 25.24 31.35 -12.32
CA LEU A 237 25.97 32.59 -12.07
C LEU A 237 26.83 32.59 -10.80
N GLN A 238 26.42 31.84 -9.77
CA GLN A 238 27.14 31.82 -8.49
C GLN A 238 28.17 30.68 -8.45
N CYS A 239 29.37 30.98 -8.93
CA CYS A 239 30.51 30.05 -8.94
C CYS A 239 31.64 30.45 -7.98
N ASN A 240 31.50 31.53 -7.21
CA ASN A 240 32.58 32.05 -6.37
C ASN A 240 32.68 31.26 -5.05
N PRO A 241 33.79 30.57 -4.76
CA PRO A 241 33.95 29.79 -3.53
C PRO A 241 33.96 30.64 -2.25
N ASN A 242 34.27 31.94 -2.36
CA ASN A 242 34.39 32.85 -1.22
C ASN A 242 33.12 33.69 -0.98
N ALA A 243 32.03 33.43 -1.68
CA ALA A 243 30.80 34.17 -1.50
C ALA A 243 30.07 33.75 -0.20
N THR A 244 29.30 34.69 0.35
CA THR A 244 28.53 34.49 1.59
C THR A 244 27.05 34.77 1.36
N ALA A 245 26.17 34.26 2.22
CA ALA A 245 24.73 34.43 2.05
C ALA A 245 24.26 35.89 2.18
N GLU A 246 25.06 36.74 2.82
CA GLU A 246 24.73 38.13 3.15
C GLU A 246 24.97 39.09 1.98
N VAL A 247 25.99 38.83 1.16
CA VAL A 247 26.41 39.70 0.06
C VAL A 247 26.16 39.03 -1.27
N GLU A 248 25.28 39.62 -2.08
CA GLU A 248 24.94 39.09 -3.39
C GLU A 248 26.13 39.11 -4.34
N GLY A 249 26.35 38.00 -5.04
CA GLY A 249 27.38 37.90 -6.06
C GLY A 249 27.13 38.84 -7.24
N PRO A 250 28.20 39.34 -7.91
CA PRO A 250 28.08 40.34 -8.98
C PRO A 250 27.21 39.87 -10.15
N GLY A 251 27.26 38.58 -10.51
CA GLY A 251 26.40 38.01 -11.55
C GLY A 251 24.91 38.06 -11.20
N PHE A 252 24.55 37.87 -9.92
CA PHE A 252 23.16 37.96 -9.45
C PHE A 252 22.68 39.42 -9.40
N VAL A 253 23.54 40.35 -9.00
CA VAL A 253 23.25 41.79 -9.06
C VAL A 253 22.96 42.21 -10.51
N GLU A 254 23.80 41.78 -11.45
CA GLU A 254 23.59 42.06 -12.87
C GLU A 254 22.32 41.42 -13.42
N LEU A 255 22.04 40.16 -13.05
CA LEU A 255 20.76 39.52 -13.38
C LEU A 255 19.58 40.38 -12.93
N LYS A 256 19.55 40.81 -11.66
CA LYS A 256 18.46 41.64 -11.13
C LYS A 256 18.35 42.99 -11.84
N ASN A 257 19.46 43.61 -12.23
CA ASN A 257 19.44 44.83 -13.04
C ASN A 257 18.81 44.59 -14.42
N GLN A 258 19.11 43.49 -15.07
CA GLN A 258 18.49 43.11 -16.35
C GLN A 258 17.00 42.79 -16.20
N LEU A 259 16.60 42.09 -15.14
CA LEU A 259 15.19 41.87 -14.82
C LEU A 259 14.44 43.21 -14.62
N LYS A 260 15.11 44.21 -14.03
CA LYS A 260 14.55 45.56 -13.91
C LYS A 260 14.36 46.23 -15.27
N ILE A 261 15.28 46.04 -16.22
CA ILE A 261 15.21 46.63 -17.57
C ILE A 261 14.06 46.03 -18.39
N VAL A 262 13.89 44.70 -18.36
CA VAL A 262 12.95 44.00 -19.26
C VAL A 262 11.48 44.23 -18.90
N LYS A 263 11.16 44.67 -17.68
CA LYS A 263 9.78 45.01 -17.32
C LYS A 263 8.77 43.85 -17.46
N ALA A 264 9.22 42.60 -17.27
CA ALA A 264 8.35 41.43 -17.30
C ALA A 264 7.17 41.57 -16.31
N THR A 265 5.97 41.22 -16.78
CA THR A 265 4.72 41.24 -15.99
C THR A 265 4.45 39.91 -15.30
N ALA A 266 5.08 38.84 -15.76
CA ALA A 266 5.00 37.50 -15.19
C ALA A 266 6.12 37.22 -14.17
N PRO A 267 5.93 36.28 -13.22
CA PRO A 267 6.98 35.83 -12.31
C PRO A 267 8.15 35.22 -13.08
N VAL A 268 9.37 35.49 -12.60
CA VAL A 268 10.60 34.89 -13.12
C VAL A 268 11.13 33.83 -12.16
N LEU A 269 11.39 32.64 -12.67
CA LEU A 269 11.92 31.50 -11.92
C LEU A 269 13.32 31.16 -12.41
N LEU A 270 14.21 30.77 -11.49
CA LEU A 270 15.46 30.12 -11.89
C LEU A 270 15.16 28.64 -12.10
N THR A 271 14.92 28.23 -13.34
CA THR A 271 14.52 26.85 -13.66
C THR A 271 15.64 25.85 -13.48
N GLU A 272 16.90 26.31 -13.45
CA GLU A 272 18.09 25.57 -13.04
C GLU A 272 19.09 26.55 -12.40
N TYR A 273 19.74 26.17 -11.30
CA TYR A 273 20.92 26.84 -10.78
C TYR A 273 21.84 25.89 -10.00
N GLY A 274 23.09 26.29 -9.81
CA GLY A 274 24.06 25.54 -8.99
C GLY A 274 25.38 25.29 -9.70
N CYS A 275 26.11 26.38 -9.99
CA CYS A 275 27.37 26.31 -10.73
C CYS A 275 28.40 25.38 -10.09
N LEU A 276 29.22 24.74 -10.92
CA LEU A 276 30.35 23.91 -10.51
C LEU A 276 31.65 24.72 -10.61
N ASN A 277 32.50 24.64 -9.59
CA ASN A 277 33.82 25.27 -9.57
C ASN A 277 34.81 24.38 -8.80
N PRO A 278 35.98 24.03 -9.36
CA PRO A 278 36.96 23.18 -8.68
C PRO A 278 37.50 23.78 -7.37
N ARG A 279 37.34 25.09 -7.15
CA ARG A 279 37.77 25.78 -5.92
C ARG A 279 36.75 25.71 -4.77
N PHE A 280 35.57 25.13 -4.99
CA PHE A 280 34.65 24.84 -3.89
C PHE A 280 35.26 23.82 -2.92
N PRO A 281 34.84 23.83 -1.64
CA PRO A 281 35.48 23.01 -0.60
C PRO A 281 35.38 21.51 -0.89
N THR A 282 36.42 20.78 -0.51
CA THR A 282 36.41 19.32 -0.45
C THR A 282 35.93 18.89 0.92
N ILE A 283 34.87 18.08 0.97
CA ILE A 283 34.22 17.63 2.22
C ILE A 283 34.04 16.13 2.14
N ASP A 284 34.42 15.41 3.19
CA ASP A 284 34.28 13.94 3.28
C ASP A 284 34.83 13.17 2.06
N GLY A 285 35.91 13.69 1.47
CA GLY A 285 36.54 13.11 0.27
C GLY A 285 35.88 13.47 -1.06
N TYR A 286 34.77 14.21 -1.06
CA TYR A 286 34.14 14.73 -2.28
C TYR A 286 34.64 16.14 -2.58
N ALA A 287 35.28 16.32 -3.72
CA ALA A 287 35.78 17.62 -4.17
C ALA A 287 34.63 18.56 -4.61
N ALA A 288 34.92 19.86 -4.61
CA ALA A 288 34.08 20.90 -5.23
C ALA A 288 32.61 20.95 -4.76
N GLN A 289 32.37 20.77 -3.45
CA GLN A 289 31.02 20.74 -2.88
C GLN A 289 30.40 22.14 -2.82
N ARG A 290 29.27 22.31 -3.52
CA ARG A 290 28.54 23.59 -3.62
C ARG A 290 27.95 23.99 -2.28
N THR A 291 28.12 25.26 -1.92
CA THR A 291 27.66 25.83 -0.63
C THR A 291 26.25 26.42 -0.67
N TRP A 292 25.69 26.61 -1.87
CA TRP A 292 24.32 27.09 -2.11
C TRP A 292 23.99 28.48 -1.51
N VAL A 293 25.00 29.32 -1.30
CA VAL A 293 24.87 30.66 -0.70
C VAL A 293 23.97 31.62 -1.50
N GLN A 294 23.67 31.31 -2.76
CA GLN A 294 22.74 32.09 -3.58
C GLN A 294 21.26 31.91 -3.24
N VAL A 295 20.89 30.86 -2.49
CA VAL A 295 19.48 30.56 -2.17
C VAL A 295 18.80 31.75 -1.46
N PRO A 296 19.40 32.39 -0.45
CA PRO A 296 18.84 33.61 0.15
C PRO A 296 18.79 34.83 -0.79
N TRP A 297 19.69 34.92 -1.79
CA TRP A 297 19.70 36.04 -2.73
C TRP A 297 18.50 36.01 -3.68
N ILE A 298 18.06 34.80 -4.07
CA ILE A 298 16.91 34.58 -4.96
C ILE A 298 15.65 35.21 -4.36
N ILE A 299 15.43 35.06 -3.05
CA ILE A 299 14.20 35.53 -2.40
C ILE A 299 14.27 36.97 -1.86
N LYS A 300 15.43 37.63 -1.98
CA LYS A 300 15.62 38.99 -1.44
C LYS A 300 14.75 40.03 -2.14
N ASP A 301 14.52 39.86 -3.44
CA ASP A 301 13.66 40.73 -4.27
C ASP A 301 12.55 39.88 -4.90
N PRO A 302 11.49 39.53 -4.13
CA PRO A 302 10.46 38.58 -4.57
C PRO A 302 9.60 39.06 -5.74
N ASP A 303 9.65 40.35 -6.08
CA ASP A 303 9.02 40.91 -7.29
C ASP A 303 9.86 40.73 -8.56
N LEU A 304 11.13 40.36 -8.41
CA LEU A 304 12.03 40.08 -9.53
C LEU A 304 12.21 38.58 -9.72
N LEU A 305 12.26 37.80 -8.64
CA LEU A 305 12.45 36.34 -8.68
C LEU A 305 11.46 35.65 -7.74
N ALA A 306 10.77 34.63 -8.25
CA ALA A 306 9.75 33.87 -7.53
C ALA A 306 10.27 32.52 -6.97
N GLY A 307 11.60 32.34 -6.91
CA GLY A 307 12.26 31.11 -6.47
C GLY A 307 13.01 30.40 -7.60
N GLY A 308 13.33 29.12 -7.38
CA GLY A 308 14.01 28.33 -8.41
C GLY A 308 14.32 26.89 -8.01
N PHE A 309 14.98 26.18 -8.94
CA PHE A 309 15.32 24.76 -8.85
C PHE A 309 16.83 24.55 -8.82
N ALA A 310 17.32 23.81 -7.84
CA ALA A 310 18.69 23.35 -7.82
C ALA A 310 18.87 22.24 -8.87
N PHE A 311 19.89 22.38 -9.71
CA PHE A 311 20.25 21.37 -10.71
C PHE A 311 21.43 20.55 -10.19
N GLU A 312 21.30 19.26 -9.86
CA GLU A 312 20.11 18.39 -9.94
C GLU A 312 20.10 17.35 -8.80
N PHE A 313 19.07 16.51 -8.71
CA PHE A 313 18.93 15.49 -7.66
C PHE A 313 20.06 14.45 -7.66
N SER A 314 20.33 13.81 -8.81
CA SER A 314 21.31 12.73 -8.93
C SER A 314 22.32 12.99 -10.05
N THR A 315 23.61 12.78 -9.78
CA THR A 315 24.67 12.82 -10.79
C THR A 315 24.48 11.69 -11.79
N GLU A 316 24.38 12.03 -13.08
CA GLU A 316 24.29 11.04 -14.15
C GLU A 316 25.68 10.48 -14.54
N LEU A 317 25.92 9.18 -14.30
CA LEU A 317 27.17 8.51 -14.68
C LEU A 317 27.54 8.73 -16.15
N ARG A 318 26.55 8.70 -17.04
CA ARG A 318 26.77 8.85 -18.48
C ARG A 318 27.44 10.18 -18.84
N ASN A 319 27.11 11.26 -18.14
CA ASN A 319 27.60 12.61 -18.43
C ASN A 319 28.90 12.90 -17.67
N SER A 320 29.03 12.40 -16.43
CA SER A 320 30.14 12.76 -15.55
C SER A 320 31.33 11.79 -15.61
N LYS A 321 31.18 10.55 -16.11
CA LYS A 321 32.27 9.55 -16.05
C LYS A 321 33.61 9.98 -16.68
N ALA A 322 33.59 10.92 -17.63
CA ALA A 322 34.78 11.37 -18.33
C ALA A 322 35.67 12.30 -17.47
N ASP A 323 35.07 13.04 -16.53
CA ASP A 323 35.77 14.03 -15.71
C ASP A 323 35.63 13.79 -14.20
N SER A 324 34.54 13.14 -13.76
CA SER A 324 34.35 12.62 -12.41
C SER A 324 33.88 11.16 -12.48
N PRO A 325 34.79 10.18 -12.45
CA PRO A 325 34.42 8.77 -12.46
C PRO A 325 33.67 8.37 -11.17
N TYR A 326 32.82 7.35 -11.26
CA TYR A 326 32.13 6.75 -10.11
C TYR A 326 33.13 6.42 -8.97
N PRO A 327 32.84 6.74 -7.69
CA PRO A 327 31.58 7.25 -7.13
C PRO A 327 31.52 8.79 -7.02
N PHE A 328 32.07 9.50 -8.01
CA PHE A 328 31.95 10.96 -8.17
C PHE A 328 32.62 11.81 -7.07
N THR A 329 33.72 11.32 -6.50
CA THR A 329 34.50 12.01 -5.45
C THR A 329 35.41 13.11 -5.99
N SER A 330 35.71 13.11 -7.29
CA SER A 330 36.55 14.13 -7.94
C SER A 330 35.71 15.21 -8.62
N PHE A 331 36.31 16.37 -8.88
CA PHE A 331 35.64 17.44 -9.62
C PHE A 331 35.39 17.02 -11.07
N GLY A 332 34.14 17.12 -11.52
CA GLY A 332 33.74 17.03 -12.92
C GLY A 332 32.87 18.20 -13.31
N LYS A 333 32.96 18.64 -14.56
CA LYS A 333 32.13 19.72 -15.14
C LYS A 333 30.69 19.28 -15.36
N GLN A 334 30.40 17.99 -15.25
CA GLN A 334 29.05 17.42 -15.33
C GLN A 334 28.60 16.74 -14.02
N ASN A 335 29.33 16.94 -12.90
CA ASN A 335 28.96 16.36 -11.60
C ASN A 335 27.97 17.29 -10.85
N TYR A 336 26.74 17.39 -11.35
CA TYR A 336 25.72 18.33 -10.85
C TYR A 336 24.81 17.77 -9.75
N GLY A 337 24.89 16.49 -9.41
CA GLY A 337 24.01 15.90 -8.40
C GLY A 337 24.18 16.51 -7.01
N VAL A 338 23.14 16.38 -6.19
CA VAL A 338 23.26 16.42 -4.72
C VAL A 338 23.44 15.02 -4.13
N GLY A 339 23.31 13.99 -4.96
CA GLY A 339 23.65 12.61 -4.66
C GLY A 339 23.92 11.82 -5.94
N TYR A 340 24.02 10.50 -5.83
CA TYR A 340 24.24 9.59 -6.95
C TYR A 340 23.69 8.19 -6.67
N PHE A 341 23.47 7.40 -7.73
CA PHE A 341 22.97 6.04 -7.60
C PHE A 341 24.10 5.00 -7.47
N SER A 342 23.90 4.00 -6.62
CA SER A 342 24.77 2.81 -6.48
C SER A 342 23.95 1.51 -6.62
N PRO A 343 24.56 0.38 -6.99
CA PRO A 343 25.94 0.22 -7.46
C PRO A 343 26.20 0.87 -8.83
N GLN A 344 27.46 0.86 -9.28
CA GLN A 344 27.88 1.51 -10.55
C GLN A 344 27.13 0.98 -11.79
N ASP A 345 26.60 -0.23 -11.74
CA ASP A 345 25.92 -0.93 -12.82
C ASP A 345 24.40 -1.06 -12.60
N CYS A 346 23.83 -0.30 -11.64
CA CYS A 346 22.40 -0.34 -11.37
C CYS A 346 21.56 0.10 -12.58
N ASP A 347 20.42 -0.57 -12.81
CA ASP A 347 19.56 -0.39 -13.99
C ASP A 347 18.06 -0.22 -13.68
N HIS A 348 17.69 -0.17 -12.39
CA HIS A 348 16.31 -0.18 -11.86
C HIS A 348 15.46 -1.43 -12.16
N ILE A 349 15.95 -2.38 -12.95
CA ILE A 349 15.19 -3.58 -13.38
C ILE A 349 15.75 -4.82 -12.68
N ASN A 350 17.00 -5.16 -12.99
CA ASN A 350 17.69 -6.33 -12.47
C ASN A 350 18.55 -5.97 -11.24
N ILE A 351 19.12 -4.76 -11.26
CA ILE A 351 19.98 -4.25 -10.22
C ILE A 351 19.35 -2.95 -9.69
N PRO A 352 18.76 -2.97 -8.47
CA PRO A 352 18.09 -1.80 -7.92
C PRO A 352 19.10 -0.68 -7.64
N CYS A 353 18.77 0.54 -8.06
CA CYS A 353 19.57 1.70 -7.75
C CYS A 353 19.22 2.24 -6.35
N LYS A 354 20.24 2.42 -5.53
CA LYS A 354 20.15 3.08 -4.22
C LYS A 354 20.72 4.49 -4.33
N TYR A 355 19.96 5.49 -3.91
CA TYR A 355 20.44 6.86 -3.82
C TYR A 355 21.41 7.07 -2.65
N ASN A 356 22.52 7.77 -2.89
CA ASN A 356 23.54 8.11 -1.89
C ASN A 356 23.75 9.63 -1.90
N ARG A 357 23.65 10.27 -0.74
CA ARG A 357 23.86 11.70 -0.59
C ARG A 357 25.34 12.07 -0.77
N MET A 358 25.58 13.22 -1.40
CA MET A 358 26.87 13.92 -1.35
C MET A 358 26.80 15.08 -0.34
N PRO A 359 27.94 15.58 0.18
CA PRO A 359 27.94 16.63 1.21
C PRO A 359 27.16 17.91 0.83
N ASN A 360 27.14 18.28 -0.45
CA ASN A 360 26.38 19.43 -0.94
C ASN A 360 24.85 19.29 -0.75
N PHE A 361 24.32 18.09 -0.51
CA PHE A 361 22.91 17.84 -0.14
C PHE A 361 22.54 18.55 1.16
N GLU A 362 23.36 18.33 2.20
CA GLU A 362 23.12 18.88 3.54
C GLU A 362 23.27 20.41 3.56
N TYR A 363 24.11 20.96 2.67
CA TYR A 363 24.22 22.41 2.49
C TYR A 363 22.99 23.01 1.83
N LEU A 364 22.42 22.34 0.81
CA LEU A 364 21.18 22.78 0.18
C LEU A 364 20.02 22.72 1.18
N ALA A 365 19.88 21.60 1.88
CA ALA A 365 18.83 21.38 2.89
C ALA A 365 18.83 22.47 3.96
N LYS A 366 20.02 22.87 4.44
CA LYS A 366 20.19 23.96 5.41
C LYS A 366 19.74 25.31 4.85
N GLN A 367 20.02 25.61 3.58
CA GLN A 367 19.59 26.86 2.97
C GLN A 367 18.07 26.92 2.81
N TYR A 368 17.44 25.83 2.35
CA TYR A 368 15.98 25.75 2.20
C TYR A 368 15.24 25.81 3.53
N ALA A 369 15.74 25.14 4.58
CA ALA A 369 15.15 25.22 5.92
C ALA A 369 15.02 26.66 6.45
N GLN A 370 15.90 27.58 6.04
CA GLN A 370 15.85 28.98 6.47
C GLN A 370 14.82 29.84 5.71
N LEU A 371 14.32 29.37 4.56
CA LEU A 371 13.47 30.19 3.70
C LEU A 371 12.08 30.44 4.29
N ALA A 372 11.53 29.50 5.07
CA ALA A 372 10.24 29.68 5.75
C ALA A 372 10.23 30.92 6.65
N ASN A 373 11.32 31.13 7.40
CA ASN A 373 11.46 32.32 8.25
C ASN A 373 11.59 33.61 7.43
N ARG A 374 12.37 33.57 6.33
CA ARG A 374 12.63 34.74 5.48
C ARG A 374 11.43 35.18 4.64
N THR A 375 10.49 34.27 4.36
CA THR A 375 9.29 34.54 3.55
C THR A 375 8.05 34.85 4.37
N SER A 376 8.09 34.64 5.70
CA SER A 376 6.96 34.86 6.62
C SER A 376 6.36 36.27 6.59
N GLN A 377 7.12 37.28 6.17
CA GLN A 377 6.69 38.69 6.10
C GLN A 377 6.14 39.09 4.74
N PHE A 378 6.12 38.19 3.76
CA PHE A 378 5.62 38.53 2.42
C PHE A 378 4.12 38.81 2.48
N PRO A 379 3.63 39.85 1.78
CA PRO A 379 2.21 40.18 1.74
C PRO A 379 1.41 39.02 1.15
N SER A 380 0.21 38.82 1.69
CA SER A 380 -0.78 37.93 1.08
C SER A 380 -1.27 38.46 -0.27
N LYS A 381 -1.87 37.61 -1.09
CA LYS A 381 -2.38 37.94 -2.43
C LYS A 381 -3.25 39.20 -2.44
N ASN A 382 -4.14 39.34 -1.46
CA ASN A 382 -5.07 40.49 -1.37
C ASN A 382 -4.39 41.80 -0.97
N GLN A 383 -3.21 41.72 -0.32
CA GLN A 383 -2.41 42.87 0.08
C GLN A 383 -1.33 43.22 -0.95
N TYR A 384 -1.04 42.30 -1.86
CA TYR A 384 -0.04 42.48 -2.89
C TYR A 384 -0.59 43.29 -4.06
N THR A 385 0.14 44.33 -4.46
CA THR A 385 -0.12 45.06 -5.70
C THR A 385 0.94 44.69 -6.72
N SER A 386 0.51 44.34 -7.94
CA SER A 386 1.43 43.96 -9.02
C SER A 386 2.48 45.04 -9.24
N TYR A 387 3.76 44.66 -9.23
CA TYR A 387 4.87 45.58 -9.43
C TYR A 387 4.86 46.20 -10.83
N ARG A 388 4.38 45.44 -11.83
CA ARG A 388 4.24 45.88 -13.22
C ARG A 388 2.96 45.32 -13.83
N THR A 389 2.26 46.16 -14.58
CA THR A 389 0.98 45.83 -15.23
C THR A 389 1.04 45.91 -16.75
N GLN A 390 1.99 46.67 -17.31
CA GLN A 390 2.15 46.81 -18.76
C GLN A 390 3.26 45.89 -19.26
N PRO A 391 2.99 45.00 -20.24
CA PRO A 391 4.01 44.16 -20.85
C PRO A 391 5.03 45.01 -21.63
N PRO A 392 6.29 44.55 -21.77
CA PRO A 392 7.30 45.25 -22.55
C PRO A 392 6.98 45.25 -24.05
N ALA A 393 7.59 46.18 -24.79
CA ALA A 393 7.57 46.17 -26.24
C ALA A 393 8.35 44.97 -26.80
N CYS A 394 7.88 44.43 -27.93
CA CYS A 394 8.59 43.33 -28.59
C CYS A 394 9.90 43.82 -29.24
N PRO A 395 10.98 43.03 -29.17
CA PRO A 395 12.21 43.32 -29.90
C PRO A 395 12.00 43.30 -31.42
N GLU A 396 12.76 44.11 -32.14
CA GLU A 396 12.68 44.23 -33.59
C GLU A 396 13.08 42.94 -34.31
N GLY A 397 12.49 42.70 -35.49
CA GLY A 397 12.84 41.60 -36.37
C GLY A 397 12.24 40.23 -36.02
N TYR A 398 11.41 40.14 -34.98
CA TYR A 398 10.59 38.96 -34.73
C TYR A 398 9.24 39.07 -35.46
N ALA A 399 8.79 37.96 -36.05
CA ALA A 399 7.52 37.92 -36.75
C ALA A 399 6.34 38.02 -35.79
N ALA A 400 5.30 38.75 -36.19
CA ALA A 400 4.01 38.74 -35.52
C ALA A 400 3.35 37.37 -35.69
N LEU A 401 2.63 36.91 -34.67
CA LEU A 401 1.90 35.64 -34.76
C LEU A 401 0.66 35.77 -35.66
N ASN A 402 0.02 36.94 -35.63
CA ASN A 402 -1.07 37.30 -36.52
C ASN A 402 -0.56 37.47 -37.97
N GLY A 403 -1.35 37.05 -38.95
CA GLY A 403 -1.01 37.09 -40.37
C GLY A 403 -0.11 35.94 -40.86
N THR A 404 0.37 35.07 -39.96
CA THR A 404 1.11 33.86 -40.33
C THR A 404 0.17 32.66 -40.40
N THR A 405 0.28 31.84 -41.45
CA THR A 405 -0.49 30.58 -41.56
C THR A 405 0.24 29.46 -40.81
N TRP A 406 -0.35 28.97 -39.72
CA TRP A 406 0.24 27.92 -38.88
C TRP A 406 -0.38 26.57 -39.19
N ARG A 407 0.46 25.56 -39.47
CA ARG A 407 -0.01 24.18 -39.72
C ARG A 407 -0.91 23.62 -38.60
N PRO A 408 -0.64 23.88 -37.31
CA PRO A 408 -1.46 23.35 -36.22
C PRO A 408 -2.85 23.99 -36.10
N ASP A 409 -3.12 25.11 -36.78
CA ASP A 409 -4.45 25.73 -36.79
C ASP A 409 -5.45 24.92 -37.63
N ALA A 410 -4.96 24.08 -38.55
CA ALA A 410 -5.80 23.18 -39.34
C ALA A 410 -6.30 21.94 -38.56
N VAL A 411 -5.82 21.74 -37.32
CA VAL A 411 -6.19 20.61 -36.48
C VAL A 411 -7.00 21.12 -35.29
N ASP A 412 -8.18 20.53 -35.10
CA ASP A 412 -9.08 20.87 -33.99
C ASP A 412 -8.42 20.63 -32.63
N ASN A 413 -8.81 21.42 -31.65
CA ASN A 413 -8.40 21.22 -30.27
C ASN A 413 -9.04 19.93 -29.70
N LEU A 414 -8.37 19.31 -28.74
CA LEU A 414 -8.97 18.25 -27.94
C LEU A 414 -10.24 18.74 -27.23
N LYS A 415 -11.14 17.81 -26.92
CA LYS A 415 -12.31 18.11 -26.08
C LYS A 415 -11.86 18.39 -24.66
N CYS A 416 -12.46 19.40 -24.05
CA CYS A 416 -12.17 19.74 -22.66
C CYS A 416 -12.48 18.56 -21.73
N PRO A 417 -11.53 18.14 -20.89
CA PRO A 417 -11.82 17.18 -19.84
C PRO A 417 -12.73 17.83 -18.78
N ASN A 418 -13.46 17.00 -18.03
CA ASN A 418 -14.33 17.48 -16.96
C ASN A 418 -13.85 16.97 -15.59
N TYR A 419 -13.38 17.91 -14.77
CA TYR A 419 -12.84 17.70 -13.43
C TYR A 419 -13.67 18.39 -12.34
N ILE A 420 -14.90 18.82 -12.65
CA ILE A 420 -15.82 19.36 -11.65
C ILE A 420 -16.12 18.24 -10.62
N HIS A 421 -15.86 18.51 -9.33
CA HIS A 421 -16.07 17.57 -8.21
C HIS A 421 -15.23 16.29 -8.21
N ALA A 422 -14.05 16.28 -8.85
CA ALA A 422 -13.18 15.10 -8.90
C ALA A 422 -11.95 15.26 -7.97
N PRO A 423 -12.01 14.86 -6.68
CA PRO A 423 -10.80 14.74 -5.87
C PRO A 423 -9.91 13.63 -6.44
N VAL A 424 -8.70 13.99 -6.86
CA VAL A 424 -7.76 13.05 -7.48
C VAL A 424 -6.88 12.40 -6.42
N CYS A 425 -6.37 13.20 -5.49
CA CYS A 425 -5.47 12.80 -4.41
C CYS A 425 -6.07 12.98 -3.01
N PRO A 426 -5.59 12.23 -1.99
CA PRO A 426 -6.16 12.31 -0.65
C PRO A 426 -6.06 13.68 -0.03
N GLY A 427 -7.20 14.19 0.43
CA GLY A 427 -7.30 15.52 1.01
C GLY A 427 -7.39 16.65 -0.01
N ASP A 428 -7.42 16.36 -1.32
CA ASP A 428 -7.53 17.39 -2.35
C ASP A 428 -8.73 18.31 -2.10
N ILE A 429 -8.47 19.61 -2.20
CA ILE A 429 -9.46 20.66 -2.14
C ILE A 429 -10.11 20.77 -3.51
N ASP A 430 -11.43 20.83 -3.56
CA ASP A 430 -12.16 21.09 -4.81
C ASP A 430 -11.94 22.53 -5.27
N TYR A 431 -11.27 22.68 -6.41
CA TYR A 431 -10.97 23.98 -7.02
C TYR A 431 -12.23 24.75 -7.46
N PHE A 432 -13.26 24.06 -7.93
CA PHE A 432 -14.45 24.69 -8.50
C PHE A 432 -15.50 25.04 -7.44
N GLN A 433 -15.62 24.27 -6.35
CA GLN A 433 -16.53 24.62 -5.25
C GLN A 433 -16.03 25.81 -4.42
N ASN A 434 -14.72 25.90 -4.16
CA ASN A 434 -14.17 26.96 -3.30
C ASN A 434 -13.86 28.28 -4.03
N SER A 435 -13.83 28.29 -5.36
CA SER A 435 -13.61 29.52 -6.15
C SER A 435 -14.86 30.41 -6.26
N THR A 436 -16.06 29.91 -5.95
CA THR A 436 -17.33 30.66 -6.05
C THR A 436 -17.81 31.35 -4.76
N GLY A 437 -17.09 31.21 -3.64
CA GLY A 437 -17.30 32.05 -2.44
C GLY A 437 -18.63 31.90 -1.67
N ALA A 438 -19.37 30.79 -1.80
CA ALA A 438 -20.58 30.54 -1.03
C ALA A 438 -20.36 29.47 0.06
N PRO A 439 -20.84 29.66 1.31
CA PRO A 439 -20.81 28.61 2.32
C PRO A 439 -21.96 27.64 2.03
N ALA A 440 -21.67 26.41 1.60
CA ALA A 440 -22.72 25.44 1.32
C ALA A 440 -23.19 24.73 2.61
N LYS A 441 -24.44 25.02 3.00
CA LYS A 441 -25.29 24.08 3.75
C LYS A 441 -25.47 22.81 2.89
N LEU A 442 -25.39 21.64 3.54
CA LEU A 442 -25.85 20.39 2.97
C LEU A 442 -27.34 20.50 2.60
N GLU A 443 -27.67 20.26 1.33
CA GLU A 443 -29.00 19.81 0.92
C GLU A 443 -28.85 18.46 0.21
N ASN A 444 -29.46 17.45 0.82
CA ASN A 444 -29.70 16.14 0.23
C ASN A 444 -30.73 16.34 -0.89
N ASP A 445 -30.32 16.14 -2.14
CA ASP A 445 -31.03 15.26 -3.08
C ASP A 445 -30.37 15.33 -4.47
N THR A 446 -30.32 14.17 -5.13
CA THR A 446 -29.89 13.92 -6.51
C THR A 446 -28.38 13.90 -6.82
N ILE A 447 -27.71 12.78 -6.50
CA ILE A 447 -26.55 12.28 -7.26
C ILE A 447 -26.74 10.78 -7.53
N GLU A 448 -27.53 10.47 -8.55
CA GLU A 448 -27.28 9.29 -9.39
C GLU A 448 -26.29 9.72 -10.49
N ASN A 449 -25.32 8.86 -10.78
CA ASN A 449 -24.31 8.98 -11.84
C ASN A 449 -23.18 9.99 -11.63
N LEU A 450 -22.19 9.63 -10.81
CA LEU A 450 -20.75 9.77 -11.10
C LEU A 450 -19.95 9.11 -9.97
N THR A 451 -19.34 7.97 -10.29
CA THR A 451 -18.57 7.13 -9.37
C THR A 451 -17.22 7.78 -9.05
N VAL A 452 -17.15 8.42 -7.88
CA VAL A 452 -15.91 8.82 -7.21
C VAL A 452 -15.15 7.55 -6.80
N ALA A 453 -13.89 7.41 -7.26
CA ALA A 453 -13.01 6.34 -6.82
C ALA A 453 -12.49 6.63 -5.39
N PRO A 454 -12.55 5.68 -4.44
CA PRO A 454 -11.91 5.82 -3.16
C PRO A 454 -10.39 5.56 -3.28
N GLN A 455 -9.61 6.45 -2.66
CA GLN A 455 -8.18 6.27 -2.41
C GLN A 455 -7.93 5.12 -1.45
N LEU A 456 -6.87 4.36 -1.74
CA LEU A 456 -6.14 3.60 -0.73
C LEU A 456 -4.65 3.78 -0.98
N THR A 457 -3.99 4.20 0.10
CA THR A 457 -2.55 4.26 0.23
C THR A 457 -1.99 2.84 0.24
N LYS A 458 -0.91 2.61 -0.53
CA LYS A 458 -0.03 1.49 -0.25
C LYS A 458 0.68 1.79 1.08
N SER A 459 0.05 1.44 2.19
CA SER A 459 0.83 0.67 3.14
C SER A 459 1.31 -0.56 2.37
N SER A 460 2.57 -0.96 2.51
CA SER A 460 3.00 -2.30 2.11
C SER A 460 2.30 -3.33 3.01
N SER A 461 0.98 -3.45 2.91
CA SER A 461 0.29 -4.66 3.30
C SER A 461 0.44 -5.60 2.12
N ARG A 462 1.53 -6.37 2.17
CA ARG A 462 1.62 -7.64 1.44
C ARG A 462 0.27 -8.34 1.61
N GLN A 463 -0.31 -8.83 0.52
CA GLN A 463 -1.57 -9.58 0.54
C GLN A 463 -1.47 -10.74 1.54
N GLN A 464 -1.97 -10.52 2.76
CA GLN A 464 -1.84 -11.45 3.87
C GLN A 464 -3.14 -11.62 4.65
N SER A 465 -3.81 -12.71 4.24
CA SER A 465 -4.50 -13.72 5.03
C SER A 465 -6.01 -13.66 5.26
N THR A 466 -6.59 -14.87 5.23
CA THR A 466 -7.96 -15.37 5.54
C THR A 466 -9.16 -15.01 4.65
N ARG A 467 -9.30 -15.75 3.54
CA ARG A 467 -10.21 -16.91 3.51
C ARG A 467 -9.73 -17.91 2.45
N PHE A 468 -9.01 -18.93 2.90
CA PHE A 468 -8.27 -19.93 2.12
C PHE A 468 -9.11 -20.71 1.10
N LEU A 469 -10.42 -20.78 1.33
CA LEU A 469 -11.30 -21.57 0.49
C LEU A 469 -11.47 -20.98 -0.92
N PHE A 470 -11.43 -19.65 -1.04
CA PHE A 470 -11.41 -18.94 -2.32
C PHE A 470 -10.16 -19.33 -3.11
N SER A 471 -8.98 -19.24 -2.49
CA SER A 471 -7.73 -19.63 -3.15
C SER A 471 -7.71 -21.09 -3.63
N ASN A 472 -8.45 -22.01 -3.00
CA ASN A 472 -8.45 -23.42 -3.39
C ASN A 472 -9.17 -23.66 -4.71
N PHE A 473 -10.34 -23.06 -4.90
CA PHE A 473 -11.09 -23.15 -6.16
C PHE A 473 -10.39 -22.35 -7.27
N ALA A 474 -9.73 -21.24 -6.93
CA ALA A 474 -8.90 -20.49 -7.87
C ALA A 474 -7.68 -21.28 -8.36
N ARG A 475 -7.10 -22.15 -7.53
CA ARG A 475 -5.88 -22.93 -7.83
C ARG A 475 -6.16 -24.18 -8.66
N SER A 476 -7.12 -25.00 -8.23
CA SER A 476 -7.34 -26.32 -8.83
C SER A 476 -8.66 -26.44 -9.58
N GLY A 477 -9.46 -25.39 -9.63
CA GLY A 477 -10.77 -25.39 -10.27
C GLY A 477 -11.83 -26.11 -9.42
N PRO A 478 -13.11 -26.00 -9.80
CA PRO A 478 -14.23 -26.39 -8.96
C PRO A 478 -14.32 -27.90 -8.76
N VAL A 479 -13.90 -28.70 -9.74
CA VAL A 479 -13.97 -30.17 -9.67
C VAL A 479 -12.97 -30.72 -8.66
N TYR A 480 -11.67 -30.44 -8.86
CA TYR A 480 -10.62 -30.96 -7.97
C TYR A 480 -10.70 -30.34 -6.57
N ALA A 481 -11.03 -29.05 -6.47
CA ALA A 481 -11.21 -28.40 -5.17
C ALA A 481 -12.41 -28.98 -4.40
N SER A 482 -13.52 -29.32 -5.06
CA SER A 482 -14.68 -29.95 -4.40
C SER A 482 -14.36 -31.37 -3.94
N ILE A 483 -13.64 -32.16 -4.75
CA ILE A 483 -13.19 -33.51 -4.35
C ILE A 483 -12.29 -33.42 -3.12
N ALA A 484 -11.31 -32.51 -3.13
CA ALA A 484 -10.42 -32.29 -1.99
C ALA A 484 -11.18 -31.80 -0.76
N LEU A 485 -12.14 -30.88 -0.91
CA LEU A 485 -12.98 -30.38 0.17
C LEU A 485 -13.81 -31.50 0.82
N LEU A 486 -14.47 -32.33 0.02
CA LEU A 486 -15.29 -33.44 0.52
C LEU A 486 -14.44 -34.49 1.24
N PHE A 487 -13.30 -34.86 0.65
CA PHE A 487 -12.36 -35.80 1.29
C PHE A 487 -11.82 -35.23 2.61
N MET A 488 -11.41 -33.97 2.63
CA MET A 488 -10.87 -33.35 3.85
C MET A 488 -11.95 -33.16 4.92
N ALA A 489 -13.18 -32.83 4.53
CA ALA A 489 -14.31 -32.77 5.44
C ALA A 489 -14.60 -34.15 6.06
N SER A 490 -14.68 -35.20 5.24
CA SER A 490 -14.95 -36.56 5.73
C SER A 490 -13.81 -37.08 6.61
N ALA A 491 -12.55 -36.81 6.25
CA ALA A 491 -11.38 -37.18 7.03
C ALA A 491 -11.35 -36.47 8.40
N ASN A 492 -11.56 -35.15 8.44
CA ASN A 492 -11.52 -34.37 9.69
C ASN A 492 -12.70 -34.65 10.60
N ILE A 493 -13.91 -34.83 10.06
CA ILE A 493 -15.09 -35.25 10.84
C ILE A 493 -14.80 -36.60 11.49
N TYR A 494 -14.32 -37.57 10.70
CA TYR A 494 -14.01 -38.90 11.19
C TYR A 494 -12.91 -38.88 12.26
N ALA A 495 -11.78 -38.19 12.01
CA ALA A 495 -10.69 -38.07 12.98
C ALA A 495 -11.12 -37.37 14.28
N SER A 496 -11.93 -36.32 14.19
CA SER A 496 -12.46 -35.58 15.35
C SER A 496 -13.41 -36.43 16.19
N VAL A 497 -14.29 -37.20 15.54
CA VAL A 497 -15.18 -38.15 16.22
C VAL A 497 -14.38 -39.30 16.84
N ALA A 498 -13.37 -39.82 16.14
CA ALA A 498 -12.47 -40.85 16.63
C ALA A 498 -11.70 -40.40 17.88
N MET A 499 -11.22 -39.15 17.90
CA MET A 499 -10.63 -38.55 19.09
C MET A 499 -11.63 -38.50 20.25
N SER A 500 -12.84 -38.01 20.00
CA SER A 500 -13.90 -37.90 21.01
C SER A 500 -14.27 -39.28 21.61
N LYS A 501 -14.42 -40.31 20.76
CA LYS A 501 -14.61 -41.71 21.19
C LYS A 501 -13.48 -42.20 22.07
N THR A 502 -12.24 -41.95 21.66
CA THR A 502 -11.04 -42.40 22.39
C THR A 502 -10.95 -41.70 23.75
N MET A 503 -11.32 -40.41 23.83
CA MET A 503 -11.39 -39.69 25.09
C MET A 503 -12.51 -40.18 26.02
N LEU A 504 -13.66 -40.59 25.50
CA LEU A 504 -14.74 -41.17 26.32
C LEU A 504 -14.36 -42.54 26.89
N ALA A 505 -13.53 -43.29 26.19
CA ALA A 505 -13.05 -44.59 26.65
C ALA A 505 -11.78 -44.51 27.51
N ALA A 506 -11.20 -43.32 27.66
CA ALA A 506 -10.00 -43.11 28.45
C ALA A 506 -10.32 -43.14 29.96
N PRO A 507 -9.37 -43.58 30.81
CA PRO A 507 -9.53 -43.55 32.26
C PRO A 507 -9.67 -42.11 32.79
N LYS A 508 -10.31 -41.94 33.96
CA LYS A 508 -10.66 -40.63 34.55
C LYS A 508 -9.48 -39.67 34.75
N TRP A 509 -8.24 -40.17 34.81
CA TRP A 509 -7.04 -39.34 34.94
C TRP A 509 -6.63 -38.65 33.63
N VAL A 510 -7.11 -39.14 32.47
CA VAL A 510 -6.84 -38.54 31.16
C VAL A 510 -7.75 -37.33 30.95
N GLN A 511 -7.20 -36.14 31.15
CA GLN A 511 -7.98 -34.89 31.13
C GLN A 511 -7.69 -33.98 29.94
N ASN A 512 -6.62 -34.22 29.20
CA ASN A 512 -6.25 -33.41 28.04
C ASN A 512 -5.61 -34.29 26.96
N TYR A 513 -5.29 -33.67 25.83
CA TYR A 513 -4.78 -34.42 24.69
C TYR A 513 -3.39 -35.04 24.95
N GLY A 514 -2.52 -34.34 25.67
CA GLY A 514 -1.21 -34.86 26.07
C GLY A 514 -1.32 -36.08 26.99
N ASP A 515 -2.28 -36.08 27.92
CA ASP A 515 -2.54 -37.24 28.79
C ASP A 515 -3.11 -38.42 27.99
N LEU A 516 -3.87 -38.16 26.93
CA LEU A 516 -4.35 -39.20 26.01
C LEU A 516 -3.18 -39.85 25.25
N GLY A 517 -2.23 -39.02 24.80
CA GLY A 517 -0.98 -39.50 24.22
C GLY A 517 -0.18 -40.34 25.20
N GLU A 518 -0.06 -39.90 26.47
CA GLU A 518 0.60 -40.65 27.54
C GLU A 518 -0.04 -42.03 27.79
N TRP A 519 -1.37 -42.10 27.78
CA TRP A 519 -2.10 -43.35 28.00
C TRP A 519 -1.87 -44.38 26.89
N ILE A 520 -1.76 -43.93 25.62
CA ILE A 520 -1.69 -44.82 24.46
C ILE A 520 -0.24 -45.12 24.05
N GLY A 521 0.61 -44.10 24.01
CA GLY A 521 2.00 -44.16 23.53
C GLY A 521 3.06 -44.11 24.63
N GLY A 522 2.66 -44.17 25.90
CA GLY A 522 3.54 -44.15 27.06
C GLY A 522 3.97 -42.75 27.51
N LYS A 523 4.53 -42.70 28.73
CA LYS A 523 4.81 -41.48 29.51
C LYS A 523 5.60 -40.39 28.81
N TYR A 524 6.62 -40.78 28.04
CA TYR A 524 7.53 -39.83 27.40
C TYR A 524 7.22 -39.72 25.90
N LEU A 525 7.27 -40.82 25.15
CA LEU A 525 7.05 -40.81 23.71
C LEU A 525 5.62 -40.38 23.34
N GLY A 526 4.60 -41.00 23.91
CA GLY A 526 3.20 -40.66 23.62
C GLY A 526 2.80 -39.25 24.06
N ARG A 527 3.29 -38.78 25.21
CA ARG A 527 2.96 -37.43 25.71
C ARG A 527 3.56 -36.33 24.84
N TYR A 528 4.87 -36.39 24.55
CA TYR A 528 5.54 -35.33 23.80
C TYR A 528 5.17 -35.30 22.32
N THR A 529 4.83 -36.45 21.74
CA THR A 529 4.33 -36.53 20.35
C THR A 529 2.99 -35.82 20.14
N VAL A 530 2.20 -35.63 21.20
CA VAL A 530 0.95 -34.84 21.14
C VAL A 530 1.18 -33.39 21.58
N VAL A 531 1.86 -33.19 22.72
CA VAL A 531 1.98 -31.86 23.34
C VAL A 531 2.77 -30.90 22.46
N ILE A 532 3.88 -31.33 21.84
CA ILE A 532 4.72 -30.45 21.02
C ILE A 532 3.97 -29.97 19.77
N PRO A 533 3.39 -30.86 18.94
CA PRO A 533 2.63 -30.42 17.76
C PRO A 533 1.41 -29.59 18.13
N GLN A 534 0.67 -29.96 19.20
CA GLN A 534 -0.51 -29.19 19.64
C GLN A 534 -0.13 -27.78 20.12
N LEU A 535 0.97 -27.64 20.86
CA LEU A 535 1.43 -26.34 21.32
C LEU A 535 1.87 -25.46 20.14
N LEU A 536 2.69 -25.98 19.23
CA LEU A 536 3.12 -25.26 18.03
C LEU A 536 1.93 -24.84 17.17
N ALA A 537 0.99 -25.75 16.97
CA ALA A 537 -0.27 -25.50 16.28
C ALA A 537 -1.03 -24.30 16.86
N CYS A 538 -1.22 -24.26 18.18
CA CYS A 538 -1.95 -23.17 18.84
C CYS A 538 -1.21 -21.84 18.73
N LEU A 539 0.12 -21.84 18.93
CA LEU A 539 0.93 -20.61 18.92
C LEU A 539 1.04 -20.03 17.52
N LEU A 540 1.34 -20.85 16.51
CA LEU A 540 1.51 -20.37 15.13
C LEU A 540 0.18 -19.91 14.52
N THR A 541 -0.92 -20.59 14.84
CA THR A 541 -2.28 -20.12 14.44
C THR A 541 -2.61 -18.78 15.11
N ALA A 542 -2.26 -18.60 16.38
CA ALA A 542 -2.44 -17.33 17.09
C ALA A 542 -1.57 -16.19 16.51
N CYS A 543 -0.32 -16.46 16.12
CA CYS A 543 0.51 -15.51 15.38
C CYS A 543 -0.20 -15.04 14.11
N ALA A 544 -0.79 -15.97 13.37
CA ALA A 544 -1.47 -15.67 12.12
C ALA A 544 -2.69 -14.75 12.32
N PHE A 545 -3.48 -14.98 13.38
CA PHE A 545 -4.59 -14.10 13.74
C PHE A 545 -4.14 -12.70 14.15
N LEU A 546 -2.99 -12.56 14.83
CA LEU A 546 -2.44 -11.24 15.20
C LEU A 546 -2.03 -10.42 13.97
N VAL A 547 -1.25 -11.02 13.07
CA VAL A 547 -0.83 -10.35 11.84
C VAL A 547 -2.07 -9.92 11.04
N LEU A 548 -2.99 -10.85 10.85
CA LEU A 548 -4.24 -10.61 10.13
C LEU A 548 -5.10 -9.49 10.73
N GLY A 549 -5.33 -9.52 12.04
CA GLY A 549 -6.10 -8.47 12.72
C GLY A 549 -5.42 -7.11 12.59
N GLY A 550 -4.08 -7.09 12.56
CA GLY A 550 -3.30 -5.88 12.26
C GLY A 550 -3.50 -5.40 10.82
N VAL A 551 -3.47 -6.30 9.83
CA VAL A 551 -3.69 -5.96 8.42
C VAL A 551 -5.11 -5.43 8.18
N LEU A 552 -6.14 -6.05 8.78
CA LEU A 552 -7.52 -5.57 8.65
C LEU A 552 -7.69 -4.15 9.19
N LEU A 553 -7.12 -3.86 10.37
CA LEU A 553 -7.15 -2.52 10.95
C LEU A 553 -6.36 -1.52 10.10
N ASN A 554 -5.23 -1.94 9.52
CA ASN A 554 -4.44 -1.12 8.61
C ASN A 554 -5.22 -0.79 7.31
N VAL A 555 -6.04 -1.70 6.79
CA VAL A 555 -6.91 -1.43 5.63
C VAL A 555 -8.11 -0.56 6.02
N LEU A 556 -8.66 -0.74 7.22
CA LEU A 556 -9.79 0.05 7.72
C LEU A 556 -9.39 1.50 8.02
N PHE A 557 -8.18 1.69 8.55
CA PHE A 557 -7.59 2.97 8.95
C PHE A 557 -6.23 3.17 8.27
N PRO A 558 -6.23 3.39 6.94
CA PRO A 558 -5.00 3.55 6.19
C PRO A 558 -4.17 4.72 6.74
N ASN A 559 -2.85 4.54 6.81
CA ASN A 559 -1.85 5.53 7.28
C ASN A 559 -1.96 6.00 8.73
N ALA A 560 -2.85 5.43 9.55
CA ALA A 560 -2.94 5.83 10.95
C ALA A 560 -1.77 5.30 11.79
N PHE A 561 -1.37 4.03 11.60
CA PHE A 561 -0.23 3.41 12.29
C PHE A 561 0.50 2.41 11.38
N SER A 562 1.75 2.06 11.69
CA SER A 562 2.48 0.99 10.98
C SER A 562 1.88 -0.40 11.27
N SER A 563 2.10 -1.37 10.38
CA SER A 563 1.60 -2.76 10.56
C SER A 563 2.01 -3.35 11.91
N THR A 564 3.24 -3.10 12.35
CA THR A 564 3.74 -3.51 13.68
C THR A 564 2.91 -2.93 14.81
N VAL A 565 2.56 -1.64 14.74
CA VAL A 565 1.76 -0.98 15.78
C VAL A 565 0.33 -1.52 15.77
N TRP A 566 -0.24 -1.80 14.59
CA TRP A 566 -1.55 -2.44 14.49
C TRP A 566 -1.58 -3.85 15.07
N ILE A 567 -0.51 -4.64 14.90
CA ILE A 567 -0.35 -5.95 15.55
C ILE A 567 -0.33 -5.81 17.07
N LEU A 568 0.38 -4.80 17.60
CA LEU A 568 0.42 -4.52 19.05
C LEU A 568 -0.95 -4.10 19.59
N LEU A 569 -1.67 -3.26 18.86
CA LEU A 569 -3.03 -2.84 19.24
C LEU A 569 -4.02 -4.01 19.18
N MET A 570 -3.94 -4.87 18.17
CA MET A 570 -4.69 -6.12 18.12
C MET A 570 -4.40 -6.96 19.37
N ALA A 571 -3.12 -7.21 19.67
CA ALA A 571 -2.72 -7.99 20.85
C ALA A 571 -3.34 -7.41 22.13
N LEU A 572 -3.28 -6.09 22.31
CA LEU A 572 -3.86 -5.40 23.46
C LEU A 572 -5.38 -5.63 23.57
N THR A 573 -6.12 -5.59 22.45
CA THR A 573 -7.56 -5.87 22.44
C THR A 573 -7.90 -7.33 22.75
N ALA A 574 -6.99 -8.26 22.47
CA ALA A 574 -7.18 -9.69 22.69
C ALA A 574 -6.78 -10.16 24.11
N VAL A 575 -6.01 -9.35 24.85
CA VAL A 575 -5.62 -9.67 26.24
C VAL A 575 -6.83 -9.93 27.14
N PRO A 576 -7.86 -9.08 27.22
CA PRO A 576 -8.99 -9.29 28.13
C PRO A 576 -9.66 -10.66 27.97
N GLY A 577 -9.92 -11.10 26.73
CA GLY A 577 -10.50 -12.41 26.46
C GLY A 577 -9.55 -13.58 26.74
N SER A 578 -8.24 -13.37 26.61
CA SER A 578 -7.21 -14.37 26.91
C SER A 578 -6.98 -14.58 28.41
N LEU A 579 -7.40 -13.61 29.24
CA LEU A 579 -7.35 -13.71 30.70
C LEU A 579 -8.53 -14.49 31.29
N ILE A 580 -9.55 -14.82 30.50
CA ILE A 580 -10.64 -15.67 30.95
C ILE A 580 -10.07 -17.07 31.24
N PRO A 581 -10.28 -17.62 32.44
CA PRO A 581 -9.60 -18.83 32.87
C PRO A 581 -10.13 -20.09 32.18
N THR A 582 -11.40 -20.11 31.75
CA THR A 582 -12.05 -21.30 31.19
C THR A 582 -12.95 -20.99 30.00
N LEU A 583 -13.05 -21.92 29.04
CA LEU A 583 -13.96 -21.77 27.90
C LEU A 583 -15.44 -21.91 28.31
N LYS A 584 -15.75 -22.48 29.49
CA LYS A 584 -17.12 -22.55 30.05
C LYS A 584 -17.76 -21.17 30.24
N GLU A 585 -16.96 -20.14 30.50
CA GLU A 585 -17.45 -18.77 30.70
C GLU A 585 -17.51 -17.97 29.39
N SER A 586 -16.97 -18.53 28.30
CA SER A 586 -16.89 -17.91 26.97
C SER A 586 -17.92 -18.31 25.90
N PRO A 587 -18.98 -19.15 26.12
CA PRO A 587 -19.88 -19.55 25.04
C PRO A 587 -20.53 -18.38 24.30
N GLY A 588 -20.90 -17.31 25.02
CA GLY A 588 -21.46 -16.10 24.42
C GLY A 588 -20.46 -15.37 23.50
N MET A 589 -19.18 -15.31 23.88
CA MET A 589 -18.13 -14.77 23.01
C MET A 589 -17.96 -15.64 21.77
N ALA A 590 -17.88 -16.96 21.93
CA ALA A 590 -17.75 -17.88 20.80
C ALA A 590 -18.92 -17.77 19.81
N MET A 591 -20.15 -17.61 20.30
CA MET A 591 -21.33 -17.36 19.47
C MET A 591 -21.25 -16.02 18.74
N ALA A 592 -20.82 -14.94 19.42
CA ALA A 592 -20.61 -13.65 18.80
C ALA A 592 -19.56 -13.71 17.68
N GLY A 593 -18.46 -14.43 17.90
CA GLY A 593 -17.44 -14.67 16.87
C GLY A 593 -17.97 -15.41 15.65
N CYS A 594 -18.87 -16.38 15.84
CA CYS A 594 -19.53 -17.11 14.75
C CYS A 594 -20.50 -16.22 13.95
N LEU A 595 -21.36 -15.46 14.64
CA LEU A 595 -22.27 -14.51 13.99
C LEU A 595 -21.51 -13.44 13.21
N ALA A 596 -20.38 -12.98 13.73
CA ALA A 596 -19.54 -12.00 13.07
C ALA A 596 -18.90 -12.56 11.78
N THR A 597 -18.49 -13.83 11.76
CA THR A 597 -18.08 -14.50 10.52
C THR A 597 -19.21 -14.54 9.50
N LEU A 598 -20.40 -15.00 9.90
CA LEU A 598 -21.54 -15.09 8.99
C LEU A 598 -21.92 -13.72 8.40
N ALA A 599 -21.87 -12.66 9.21
CA ALA A 599 -22.12 -11.30 8.76
C ALA A 599 -21.04 -10.80 7.78
N ALA A 600 -19.75 -10.94 8.13
CA ALA A 600 -18.63 -10.54 7.29
C ALA A 600 -18.67 -11.26 5.93
N ASP A 601 -18.95 -12.55 5.97
CA ASP A 601 -18.99 -13.43 4.81
C ASP A 601 -20.16 -13.12 3.88
N SER A 602 -21.36 -12.92 4.44
CA SER A 602 -22.56 -12.61 3.68
C SER A 602 -22.49 -11.23 3.03
N ILE A 603 -22.02 -10.20 3.76
CA ILE A 603 -21.87 -8.84 3.22
C ILE A 603 -20.86 -8.84 2.07
N ALA A 604 -19.70 -9.46 2.27
CA ALA A 604 -18.66 -9.45 1.25
C ALA A 604 -19.05 -10.24 0.00
N LEU A 605 -19.73 -11.38 0.16
CA LEU A 605 -20.23 -12.16 -0.96
C LEU A 605 -21.36 -11.42 -1.71
N ALA A 606 -22.28 -10.77 -1.00
CA ALA A 606 -23.35 -9.99 -1.62
C ALA A 606 -22.79 -8.84 -2.47
N VAL A 607 -21.81 -8.10 -1.95
CA VAL A 607 -21.12 -7.04 -2.69
C VAL A 607 -20.47 -7.59 -3.95
N LEU A 608 -19.76 -8.71 -3.84
CA LEU A 608 -19.09 -9.34 -4.98
C LEU A 608 -20.08 -9.78 -6.07
N MET A 609 -21.17 -10.46 -5.67
CA MET A 609 -22.19 -10.96 -6.61
C MET A 609 -22.97 -9.84 -7.30
N ILE A 610 -23.19 -8.70 -6.63
CA ILE A 610 -23.92 -7.56 -7.20
C ILE A 610 -23.04 -6.75 -8.17
N LYS A 611 -21.74 -6.60 -7.85
CA LYS A 611 -20.86 -5.69 -8.58
C LYS A 611 -20.18 -6.31 -9.79
N MET A 612 -20.10 -7.62 -9.85
CA MET A 612 -19.53 -8.32 -10.99
C MET A 612 -20.62 -8.77 -11.97
N ASP A 613 -20.79 -7.99 -13.04
CA ASP A 613 -21.66 -8.33 -14.17
C ASP A 613 -20.91 -9.20 -15.18
N THR A 614 -20.93 -10.52 -14.95
CA THR A 614 -20.34 -11.52 -15.86
C THR A 614 -21.40 -12.33 -16.61
N GLN A 615 -22.67 -11.89 -16.65
CA GLN A 615 -23.79 -12.70 -17.16
C GLN A 615 -23.69 -13.15 -18.62
N SER A 616 -22.70 -12.65 -19.39
CA SER A 616 -22.50 -12.99 -20.79
C SER A 616 -21.14 -13.64 -21.13
N ILE A 617 -20.20 -13.81 -20.18
CA ILE A 617 -18.87 -14.40 -20.47
C ILE A 617 -18.38 -15.30 -19.32
N ALA A 618 -17.94 -16.53 -19.65
CA ALA A 618 -17.38 -17.46 -18.69
C ALA A 618 -16.01 -16.99 -18.15
N PRO A 619 -15.79 -16.97 -16.82
CA PRO A 619 -14.51 -16.55 -16.25
C PRO A 619 -13.40 -17.58 -16.55
N PRO A 620 -12.12 -17.15 -16.56
CA PRO A 620 -11.00 -18.00 -16.96
C PRO A 620 -10.79 -19.17 -15.97
N SER A 621 -10.54 -20.36 -16.51
CA SER A 621 -10.27 -21.57 -15.74
C SER A 621 -8.80 -21.68 -15.34
N PRO A 622 -8.49 -22.26 -14.16
CA PRO A 622 -7.10 -22.44 -13.72
C PRO A 622 -6.39 -23.58 -14.46
N GLN A 623 -5.06 -23.49 -14.53
CA GLN A 623 -4.20 -24.56 -15.05
C GLN A 623 -3.84 -25.55 -13.94
N ALA A 624 -4.73 -26.50 -13.63
CA ALA A 624 -4.54 -27.42 -12.50
C ALA A 624 -3.27 -28.27 -12.64
N SER A 625 -2.30 -28.06 -11.74
CA SER A 625 -1.11 -28.91 -11.58
C SER A 625 -1.20 -29.79 -10.33
N PHE A 626 -0.44 -30.89 -10.28
CA PHE A 626 -0.36 -31.73 -9.08
C PHE A 626 0.07 -30.91 -7.84
N GLU A 627 1.03 -30.02 -8.02
CA GLU A 627 1.50 -29.12 -6.97
C GLU A 627 0.37 -28.24 -6.45
N GLN A 628 -0.37 -27.57 -7.34
CA GLN A 628 -1.52 -26.73 -6.95
C GLN A 628 -2.62 -27.53 -6.25
N ILE A 629 -2.95 -28.73 -6.73
CA ILE A 629 -3.95 -29.61 -6.12
C ILE A 629 -3.48 -30.08 -4.74
N SER A 630 -2.22 -30.49 -4.60
CA SER A 630 -1.69 -30.97 -3.32
C SER A 630 -1.68 -29.88 -2.24
N THR A 631 -1.37 -28.63 -2.59
CA THR A 631 -1.37 -27.50 -1.65
C THR A 631 -2.78 -27.18 -1.13
N VAL A 632 -3.85 -27.46 -1.89
CA VAL A 632 -5.23 -27.33 -1.41
C VAL A 632 -5.47 -28.18 -0.15
N PHE A 633 -4.84 -29.35 -0.03
CA PHE A 633 -4.98 -30.20 1.16
C PHE A 633 -4.38 -29.55 2.42
N GLY A 634 -3.21 -28.91 2.32
CA GLY A 634 -2.59 -28.20 3.44
C GLY A 634 -3.49 -27.06 3.96
N ASN A 635 -4.04 -26.27 3.04
CA ASN A 635 -4.94 -25.16 3.35
C ASN A 635 -6.23 -25.62 4.03
N LEU A 636 -6.82 -26.70 3.52
CA LEU A 636 -8.03 -27.29 4.11
C LEU A 636 -7.76 -27.91 5.49
N SER A 637 -6.57 -28.46 5.72
CA SER A 637 -6.20 -29.02 7.02
C SER A 637 -6.21 -27.96 8.13
N LEU A 638 -5.75 -26.74 7.84
CA LEU A 638 -5.87 -25.61 8.77
C LEU A 638 -7.33 -25.22 9.00
N ALA A 639 -8.14 -25.17 7.94
CA ALA A 639 -9.55 -24.77 8.01
C ALA A 639 -10.42 -25.70 8.86
N TYR A 640 -10.12 -27.01 8.84
CA TYR A 640 -10.81 -28.02 9.65
C TYR A 640 -10.11 -28.35 10.98
N GLY A 641 -9.12 -27.53 11.39
CA GLY A 641 -8.25 -27.75 12.55
C GLY A 641 -8.92 -27.69 13.94
N ALA A 642 -10.18 -28.09 14.10
CA ALA A 642 -10.88 -28.10 15.39
C ALA A 642 -10.28 -29.09 16.40
N GLY A 643 -9.50 -30.07 15.94
CA GLY A 643 -8.91 -31.13 16.75
C GLY A 643 -8.08 -30.63 17.93
N ILE A 644 -7.41 -29.48 17.80
CA ILE A 644 -6.59 -28.90 18.88
C ILE A 644 -7.40 -28.47 20.11
N ILE A 645 -8.70 -28.19 19.95
CA ILE A 645 -9.57 -27.63 21.00
C ILE A 645 -10.60 -28.66 21.50
N ILE A 646 -10.97 -29.66 20.69
CA ILE A 646 -11.97 -30.68 21.06
C ILE A 646 -11.70 -31.31 22.44
N PRO A 647 -10.47 -31.70 22.81
CA PRO A 647 -10.22 -32.28 24.13
C PRO A 647 -10.59 -31.33 25.29
N THR A 648 -10.31 -30.05 25.11
CA THR A 648 -10.65 -29.01 26.09
C THR A 648 -12.15 -28.78 26.15
N LEU A 649 -12.84 -28.73 24.99
CA LEU A 649 -14.29 -28.59 24.92
C LEU A 649 -15.01 -29.79 25.52
N GLN A 650 -14.57 -31.02 25.23
CA GLN A 650 -15.20 -32.24 25.72
C GLN A 650 -15.11 -32.33 27.24
N ARG A 651 -13.94 -32.01 27.83
CA ARG A 651 -13.79 -31.93 29.29
C ARG A 651 -14.74 -30.93 29.92
N GLN A 652 -14.99 -29.82 29.22
CA GLN A 652 -15.79 -28.71 29.74
C GLN A 652 -17.27 -28.80 29.35
N HIS A 653 -17.67 -29.80 28.56
CA HIS A 653 -19.04 -30.00 28.15
C HIS A 653 -19.86 -30.63 29.27
N SER A 654 -21.09 -30.17 29.48
CA SER A 654 -21.98 -30.74 30.51
C SER A 654 -22.36 -32.20 30.23
N GLN A 655 -22.32 -32.61 28.96
CA GLN A 655 -22.74 -33.93 28.46
C GLN A 655 -21.71 -34.46 27.43
N PRO A 656 -20.51 -34.89 27.86
CA PRO A 656 -19.40 -35.23 26.97
C PRO A 656 -19.72 -36.33 25.95
N GLU A 657 -20.66 -37.22 26.27
CA GLU A 657 -21.16 -38.29 25.39
C GLU A 657 -21.85 -37.75 24.11
N ARG A 658 -22.41 -36.54 24.16
CA ARG A 658 -23.05 -35.90 23.00
C ARG A 658 -22.05 -35.23 22.05
N MET A 659 -20.78 -35.10 22.47
CA MET A 659 -19.75 -34.35 21.73
C MET A 659 -19.57 -34.88 20.29
N GLN A 660 -19.68 -36.18 20.08
CA GLN A 660 -19.58 -36.80 18.75
C GLN A 660 -20.65 -36.29 17.77
N ARG A 661 -21.89 -36.11 18.25
CA ARG A 661 -23.00 -35.57 17.45
C ARG A 661 -22.79 -34.09 17.18
N VAL A 662 -22.37 -33.34 18.20
CA VAL A 662 -22.07 -31.89 18.07
C VAL A 662 -20.98 -31.66 17.03
N ILE A 663 -19.88 -32.40 17.10
CA ILE A 663 -18.77 -32.34 16.13
C ILE A 663 -19.28 -32.63 14.72
N THR A 664 -20.02 -33.72 14.55
CA THR A 664 -20.51 -34.13 13.23
C THR A 664 -21.42 -33.08 12.61
N ILE A 665 -22.39 -32.56 13.36
CA ILE A 665 -23.32 -31.52 12.89
C ILE A 665 -22.57 -30.23 12.57
N THR A 666 -21.67 -29.79 13.46
CA THR A 666 -20.97 -28.51 13.32
C THR A 666 -20.02 -28.51 12.13
N LEU A 667 -19.19 -29.54 11.99
CA LEU A 667 -18.25 -29.64 10.87
C LEU A 667 -18.96 -29.89 9.53
N SER A 668 -20.10 -30.59 9.53
CA SER A 668 -20.94 -30.72 8.33
C SER A 668 -21.55 -29.38 7.91
N LEU A 669 -22.06 -28.60 8.86
CA LEU A 669 -22.57 -27.25 8.60
C LEU A 669 -21.48 -26.33 8.05
N ILE A 670 -20.28 -26.37 8.63
CA ILE A 670 -19.11 -25.63 8.13
C ILE A 670 -18.79 -26.04 6.68
N THR A 671 -18.83 -27.33 6.36
CA THR A 671 -18.58 -27.84 5.01
C THR A 671 -19.59 -27.28 4.00
N VAL A 672 -20.88 -27.20 4.37
CA VAL A 672 -21.92 -26.62 3.52
C VAL A 672 -21.67 -25.13 3.29
N LEU A 673 -21.41 -24.36 4.36
CA LEU A 673 -21.11 -22.93 4.27
C LEU A 673 -19.87 -22.66 3.41
N PHE A 674 -18.81 -23.45 3.60
CA PHE A 674 -17.61 -23.42 2.78
C PHE A 674 -17.96 -23.66 1.31
N THR A 675 -18.68 -24.73 1.00
CA THR A 675 -19.06 -25.04 -0.40
C THR A 675 -19.82 -23.89 -1.06
N ILE A 676 -20.77 -23.26 -0.35
CA ILE A 676 -21.56 -22.13 -0.86
C ILE A 676 -20.65 -20.93 -1.18
N ILE A 677 -19.83 -20.53 -0.21
CA ILE A 677 -18.93 -19.37 -0.30
C ILE A 677 -17.92 -19.55 -1.45
N ALA A 678 -17.33 -20.75 -1.56
CA ALA A 678 -16.35 -21.07 -2.60
C ALA A 678 -16.97 -21.09 -4.01
N SER A 679 -18.14 -21.72 -4.14
CA SER A 679 -18.81 -21.90 -5.44
C SER A 679 -19.31 -20.56 -5.98
N LEU A 680 -19.92 -19.74 -5.12
CA LEU A 680 -20.40 -18.41 -5.51
C LEU A 680 -19.23 -17.49 -5.88
N GLY A 681 -18.17 -17.46 -5.08
CA GLY A 681 -16.96 -16.70 -5.42
C GLY A 681 -16.33 -17.12 -6.75
N TYR A 682 -16.16 -18.43 -6.97
CA TYR A 682 -15.55 -18.95 -8.20
C TYR A 682 -16.43 -18.70 -9.43
N SER A 683 -17.76 -18.79 -9.30
CA SER A 683 -18.69 -18.59 -10.42
C SER A 683 -18.56 -17.21 -11.07
N VAL A 684 -18.06 -16.24 -10.31
CA VAL A 684 -17.91 -14.85 -10.72
C VAL A 684 -16.48 -14.54 -11.17
N LEU A 685 -15.46 -15.08 -10.49
CA LEU A 685 -14.05 -14.68 -10.65
C LEU A 685 -13.13 -15.71 -11.33
N GLY A 686 -13.53 -16.98 -11.40
CA GLY A 686 -12.67 -18.06 -11.92
C GLY A 686 -11.30 -18.13 -11.23
N CYS A 687 -10.23 -18.27 -12.02
CA CYS A 687 -8.84 -18.34 -11.54
C CYS A 687 -8.30 -17.00 -10.99
N GLN A 688 -8.97 -15.87 -11.28
CA GLN A 688 -8.56 -14.52 -10.84
C GLN A 688 -9.07 -14.17 -9.45
N MET A 689 -9.70 -15.14 -8.79
CA MET A 689 -10.21 -14.99 -7.46
C MET A 689 -9.08 -14.77 -6.45
N SER A 690 -9.17 -13.65 -5.72
CA SER A 690 -8.19 -13.26 -4.70
C SER A 690 -8.11 -14.30 -3.57
N ARG A 691 -6.95 -14.37 -2.90
CA ARG A 691 -6.70 -15.26 -1.76
C ARG A 691 -7.58 -14.94 -0.53
N ASN A 692 -8.28 -13.80 -0.50
CA ASN A 692 -9.21 -13.42 0.56
C ASN A 692 -10.41 -12.61 0.01
N LEU A 693 -11.63 -13.02 0.37
CA LEU A 693 -12.88 -12.34 0.00
C LEU A 693 -13.01 -10.90 0.52
N LEU A 694 -12.58 -10.61 1.76
CA LEU A 694 -12.66 -9.25 2.32
C LEU A 694 -11.76 -8.29 1.54
N PHE A 695 -10.53 -8.71 1.24
CA PHE A 695 -9.63 -7.88 0.45
C PHE A 695 -10.08 -7.77 -1.02
N ALA A 696 -10.77 -8.79 -1.55
CA ALA A 696 -11.37 -8.74 -2.89
C ALA A 696 -12.40 -7.60 -3.05
N ILE A 697 -13.19 -7.30 -2.02
CA ILE A 697 -14.18 -6.21 -2.07
C ILE A 697 -13.64 -4.85 -1.61
N ALA A 698 -12.48 -4.82 -0.96
CA ALA A 698 -11.87 -3.60 -0.42
C ALA A 698 -10.95 -2.90 -1.43
N GLY A 699 -10.36 -3.65 -2.37
CA GLY A 699 -9.50 -3.13 -3.43
C GLY A 699 -10.26 -2.82 -4.72
N THR A 700 -9.59 -2.11 -5.64
CA THR A 700 -10.04 -1.89 -7.02
C THR A 700 -9.54 -2.97 -7.99
N ASP A 701 -8.82 -3.96 -7.47
CA ASP A 701 -8.16 -5.04 -8.22
C ASP A 701 -9.12 -5.89 -9.05
N LEU A 702 -10.44 -5.81 -8.84
CA LEU A 702 -11.46 -6.54 -9.60
C LEU A 702 -12.23 -5.65 -10.59
N GLY A 703 -11.79 -4.40 -10.80
CA GLY A 703 -12.39 -3.47 -11.77
C GLY A 703 -13.70 -2.82 -11.29
N PHE A 704 -14.06 -2.95 -10.01
CA PHE A 704 -15.21 -2.27 -9.41
C PHE A 704 -14.84 -1.64 -8.06
N THR A 705 -15.63 -0.65 -7.63
CA THR A 705 -15.56 -0.07 -6.29
C THR A 705 -16.81 -0.44 -5.49
N ALA A 706 -16.60 -0.95 -4.27
CA ALA A 706 -17.69 -1.27 -3.35
C ALA A 706 -18.00 -0.07 -2.42
N SER A 707 -19.23 -0.03 -1.89
CA SER A 707 -19.63 0.96 -0.90
C SER A 707 -18.78 0.85 0.36
N ARG A 708 -18.15 1.97 0.77
CA ARG A 708 -17.26 2.03 1.94
C ARG A 708 -17.94 1.53 3.22
N GLY A 709 -19.24 1.78 3.40
CA GLY A 709 -20.00 1.25 4.53
C GLY A 709 -20.03 -0.29 4.60
N SER A 710 -20.15 -0.97 3.46
CA SER A 710 -20.17 -2.44 3.37
C SER A 710 -18.80 -3.04 3.63
N ILE A 711 -17.73 -2.38 3.15
CA ILE A 711 -16.35 -2.75 3.45
C ILE A 711 -16.10 -2.61 4.96
N VAL A 712 -16.41 -1.45 5.55
CA VAL A 712 -16.24 -1.20 7.00
C VAL A 712 -17.02 -2.22 7.84
N ALA A 713 -18.28 -2.50 7.50
CA ALA A 713 -19.10 -3.45 8.24
C ALA A 713 -18.53 -4.88 8.17
N SER A 714 -18.12 -5.35 7.00
CA SER A 714 -17.53 -6.69 6.84
C SER A 714 -16.17 -6.81 7.53
N PHE A 715 -15.32 -5.77 7.48
CA PHE A 715 -14.01 -5.76 8.13
C PHE A 715 -14.13 -5.71 9.65
N LEU A 716 -15.01 -4.88 10.21
CA LEU A 716 -15.26 -4.84 11.66
C LEU A 716 -15.84 -6.16 12.17
N ALA A 717 -16.76 -6.78 11.43
CA ALA A 717 -17.30 -8.09 11.78
C ALA A 717 -16.19 -9.17 11.76
N MET A 718 -15.32 -9.17 10.75
CA MET A 718 -14.18 -10.09 10.73
C MET A 718 -13.17 -9.80 11.84
N GLN A 719 -12.96 -8.53 12.20
CA GLN A 719 -12.10 -8.15 13.33
C GLN A 719 -12.60 -8.74 14.65
N VAL A 720 -13.92 -8.66 14.90
CA VAL A 720 -14.56 -9.29 16.08
C VAL A 720 -14.31 -10.80 16.08
N HIS A 721 -14.49 -11.47 14.94
CA HIS A 721 -14.22 -12.91 14.82
C HIS A 721 -12.77 -13.24 15.18
N ILE A 722 -11.79 -12.54 14.59
CA ILE A 722 -10.37 -12.84 14.77
C ILE A 722 -9.92 -12.61 16.21
N THR A 723 -10.37 -11.52 16.85
CA THR A 723 -10.06 -11.25 18.25
C THR A 723 -10.58 -12.37 19.15
N ILE A 724 -11.79 -12.87 18.91
CA ILE A 724 -12.37 -13.97 19.70
C ILE A 724 -11.66 -15.30 19.38
N ALA A 725 -11.43 -15.60 18.10
CA ALA A 725 -10.75 -16.82 17.68
C ALA A 725 -9.32 -16.94 18.26
N PHE A 726 -8.58 -15.83 18.30
CA PHE A 726 -7.27 -15.75 18.95
C PHE A 726 -7.33 -16.22 20.41
N THR A 727 -8.33 -15.73 21.16
CA THR A 727 -8.47 -16.09 22.58
C THR A 727 -8.79 -17.58 22.72
N VAL A 728 -9.70 -18.13 21.92
CA VAL A 728 -10.13 -19.54 22.01
C VAL A 728 -8.99 -20.50 21.63
N VAL A 729 -8.21 -20.18 20.58
CA VAL A 729 -7.11 -21.03 20.10
C VAL A 729 -5.92 -21.07 21.07
N LEU A 730 -5.69 -20.03 21.86
CA LEU A 730 -4.60 -20.02 22.86
C LEU A 730 -4.93 -20.78 24.16
N HIS A 731 -6.20 -21.10 24.42
CA HIS A 731 -6.59 -21.77 25.68
C HIS A 731 -5.86 -23.11 25.94
N PRO A 732 -5.72 -24.03 24.96
CA PRO A 732 -4.94 -25.25 25.15
C PRO A 732 -3.47 -24.97 25.50
N ALA A 733 -2.86 -23.96 24.86
CA ALA A 733 -1.47 -23.58 25.11
C ALA A 733 -1.27 -23.03 26.54
N PHE A 734 -2.18 -22.17 27.01
CA PHE A 734 -2.17 -21.69 28.40
C PHE A 734 -2.27 -22.85 29.38
N PHE A 735 -3.21 -23.78 29.16
CA PHE A 735 -3.41 -24.92 30.04
C PHE A 735 -2.17 -25.85 30.10
N ILE A 736 -1.54 -26.11 28.95
CA ILE A 736 -0.33 -26.95 28.87
C ILE A 736 0.82 -26.29 29.63
N LEU A 737 1.08 -25.00 29.41
CA LEU A 737 2.21 -24.29 30.01
C LEU A 737 2.03 -24.05 31.51
N GLU A 738 0.82 -23.70 31.95
CA GLU A 738 0.50 -23.56 33.37
C GLU A 738 0.76 -24.87 34.14
N ARG A 739 0.44 -26.02 33.53
CA ARG A 739 0.71 -27.35 34.10
C ARG A 739 2.19 -27.74 34.08
N LEU A 740 2.96 -27.32 33.07
CA LEU A 740 4.40 -27.58 32.99
C LEU A 740 5.19 -26.78 34.04
N ILE A 741 4.80 -25.52 34.27
CA ILE A 741 5.47 -24.62 35.22
C ILE A 741 5.01 -24.91 36.66
N SER A 742 3.72 -25.18 36.85
CA SER A 742 3.18 -25.61 38.15
C SER A 742 3.45 -27.10 38.34
N LYS A 743 4.64 -27.47 38.83
CA LYS A 743 5.06 -28.86 39.15
C LYS A 743 4.13 -29.65 40.10
N ASN A 744 2.98 -29.12 40.54
CA ASN A 744 2.10 -29.68 41.58
C ASN A 744 0.78 -30.32 41.10
N HIS A 745 0.59 -30.60 39.80
CA HIS A 745 -0.54 -31.43 39.32
C HIS A 745 -0.14 -32.88 38.96
N ARG A 746 0.90 -33.43 39.62
CA ARG A 746 0.95 -34.88 39.87
C ARG A 746 0.01 -35.13 41.05
N GLN A 747 -1.22 -35.51 40.76
CA GLN A 747 -2.01 -36.25 41.73
C GLN A 747 -1.28 -37.59 41.86
N GLU A 748 -0.66 -37.83 43.01
CA GLU A 748 -0.05 -39.13 43.31
C GLU A 748 -1.12 -40.20 43.13
N HIS A 749 -0.70 -41.28 42.47
CA HIS A 749 -1.45 -42.50 42.31
C HIS A 749 -1.79 -43.01 43.71
N ASN A 750 -3.07 -42.98 44.10
CA ASN A 750 -3.58 -43.92 45.08
C ASN A 750 -4.34 -44.98 44.31
N ASP A 751 -3.65 -46.11 44.12
CA ASP A 751 -4.25 -47.38 43.78
C ASP A 751 -5.13 -47.83 44.95
N GLU A 752 -6.45 -47.64 44.86
CA GLU A 752 -7.48 -48.41 45.58
C GLU A 752 -8.87 -47.74 45.39
N ALA A 753 -9.71 -48.31 44.53
CA ALA A 753 -11.16 -48.42 44.74
C ALA A 753 -11.86 -49.10 43.54
N ALA A 754 -12.11 -50.40 43.73
CA ALA A 754 -13.32 -51.14 43.38
C ALA A 754 -13.79 -51.23 41.90
N PHE A 755 -13.36 -52.34 41.30
CA PHE A 755 -14.17 -53.29 40.53
C PHE A 755 -15.67 -53.30 40.92
N VAL A 756 -16.59 -53.08 39.96
CA VAL A 756 -17.94 -53.71 39.97
C VAL A 756 -18.33 -54.06 38.52
N GLU A 757 -18.66 -55.33 38.33
CA GLU A 757 -19.10 -55.99 37.10
C GLU A 757 -20.35 -55.38 36.46
N ALA A 758 -20.39 -55.48 35.13
CA ALA A 758 -21.56 -55.19 34.31
C ALA A 758 -22.58 -56.35 34.38
N GLY A 759 -23.82 -56.04 34.74
CA GLY A 759 -25.00 -56.89 34.57
C GLY A 759 -25.90 -56.38 33.43
N THR A 760 -26.40 -57.32 32.63
CA THR A 760 -27.18 -57.22 31.36
C THR A 760 -28.52 -56.45 31.41
N PRO A 761 -29.08 -56.03 30.25
CA PRO A 761 -30.20 -55.08 30.14
C PRO A 761 -31.59 -55.73 30.00
N GLY A 762 -32.63 -55.12 30.58
CA GLY A 762 -34.04 -55.49 30.32
C GLY A 762 -35.09 -54.74 31.14
N GLU A 763 -35.88 -53.92 30.45
CA GLU A 763 -37.25 -53.44 30.73
C GLU A 763 -37.58 -52.32 31.77
N PRO A 764 -38.70 -51.60 31.55
CA PRO A 764 -38.80 -50.15 31.74
C PRO A 764 -39.50 -49.74 33.05
N LYS A 765 -39.09 -48.60 33.64
CA LYS A 765 -39.88 -47.93 34.69
C LYS A 765 -39.93 -46.41 34.52
N THR A 766 -41.15 -45.93 34.68
CA THR A 766 -41.67 -44.55 34.84
C THR A 766 -40.91 -43.70 35.87
N PRO A 767 -41.06 -42.36 35.82
CA PRO A 767 -40.17 -41.44 36.51
C PRO A 767 -40.51 -41.36 38.00
N GLU A 768 -39.64 -41.92 38.84
CA GLU A 768 -39.68 -41.69 40.27
C GLU A 768 -38.51 -40.76 40.64
N VAL A 769 -38.89 -39.64 41.28
CA VAL A 769 -38.00 -38.63 41.83
C VAL A 769 -37.13 -39.30 42.89
N VAL A 770 -35.89 -39.60 42.54
CA VAL A 770 -34.85 -39.96 43.51
C VAL A 770 -33.87 -38.79 43.56
N GLU A 771 -34.04 -37.97 44.60
CA GLU A 771 -32.99 -37.08 45.07
C GLU A 771 -31.77 -37.93 45.42
N THR A 772 -30.72 -37.86 44.60
CA THR A 772 -29.39 -38.34 44.97
C THR A 772 -28.50 -37.16 45.38
N PRO A 773 -27.67 -37.33 46.43
CA PRO A 773 -27.02 -36.23 47.12
C PRO A 773 -26.01 -35.52 46.23
N LYS A 774 -25.90 -34.20 46.40
CA LYS A 774 -24.75 -33.42 45.95
C LYS A 774 -23.52 -33.90 46.72
N GLU A 775 -22.85 -34.94 46.24
CA GLU A 775 -21.43 -35.09 46.56
C GLU A 775 -20.69 -33.98 45.83
N ASP A 776 -20.41 -32.93 46.58
CA ASP A 776 -19.40 -31.93 46.24
C ASP A 776 -18.12 -32.68 45.87
N ILE A 777 -17.82 -32.76 44.57
CA ILE A 777 -16.44 -32.95 44.11
C ILE A 777 -15.71 -31.70 44.57
N ASN A 778 -15.19 -31.77 45.78
CA ASN A 778 -14.36 -30.77 46.41
C ASN A 778 -13.05 -30.72 45.60
N ILE A 779 -13.08 -29.95 44.51
CA ILE A 779 -11.86 -29.51 43.82
C ILE A 779 -11.12 -28.70 44.88
N PRO A 780 -9.96 -29.14 45.38
CA PRO A 780 -9.24 -28.41 46.41
C PRO A 780 -8.97 -26.99 45.89
N GLN A 781 -9.61 -25.98 46.49
CA GLN A 781 -9.27 -24.58 46.26
C GLN A 781 -7.87 -24.34 46.82
N PRO A 782 -6.86 -24.05 45.99
CA PRO A 782 -5.54 -23.74 46.50
C PRO A 782 -5.43 -22.23 46.72
N SER A 783 -4.72 -21.84 47.79
CA SER A 783 -4.47 -20.47 48.25
C SER A 783 -4.47 -19.40 47.14
N THR A 784 -5.37 -18.43 47.29
CA THR A 784 -6.10 -17.77 46.19
C THR A 784 -5.45 -16.52 45.61
N THR A 785 -4.26 -16.10 46.08
CA THR A 785 -3.62 -14.84 45.62
C THR A 785 -2.29 -15.08 44.89
N GLY A 786 -1.38 -15.89 45.43
CA GLY A 786 -0.06 -16.14 44.80
C GLY A 786 -0.12 -17.01 43.53
N ARG A 787 -1.04 -17.99 43.47
CA ARG A 787 -1.25 -18.84 42.28
C ARG A 787 -1.88 -18.09 41.11
N LYS A 788 -2.76 -17.13 41.38
CA LYS A 788 -3.39 -16.28 40.35
C LYS A 788 -2.38 -15.35 39.68
N VAL A 789 -1.44 -14.79 40.45
CA VAL A 789 -0.36 -13.94 39.90
C VAL A 789 0.62 -14.74 39.03
N SER A 790 0.93 -15.99 39.40
CA SER A 790 1.78 -16.88 38.61
C SER A 790 1.13 -17.29 37.27
N SER A 791 -0.15 -17.68 37.27
CA SER A 791 -0.88 -18.02 36.02
C SER A 791 -1.06 -16.81 35.10
N LEU A 792 -1.42 -15.65 35.65
CA LEU A 792 -1.53 -14.40 34.88
C LEU A 792 -0.19 -14.03 34.19
N SER A 793 0.92 -14.16 34.91
CA SER A 793 2.26 -13.87 34.39
C SER A 793 2.63 -14.80 33.23
N VAL A 794 2.34 -16.11 33.35
CA VAL A 794 2.61 -17.09 32.28
C VAL A 794 1.83 -16.77 31.00
N ARG A 795 0.56 -16.35 31.13
CA ARG A 795 -0.27 -15.98 29.96
C ARG A 795 0.25 -14.74 29.25
N LEU A 796 0.63 -13.69 30.01
CA LEU A 796 1.17 -12.46 29.43
C LEU A 796 2.54 -12.69 28.75
N ILE A 797 3.40 -13.53 29.35
CA ILE A 797 4.68 -13.91 28.74
C ILE A 797 4.44 -14.66 27.42
N LEU A 798 3.48 -15.58 27.39
CA LEU A 798 3.14 -16.32 26.18
C LEU A 798 2.60 -15.40 25.08
N ILE A 799 1.68 -14.50 25.41
CA ILE A 799 1.14 -13.53 24.44
C ILE A 799 2.27 -12.65 23.90
N SER A 800 3.19 -12.18 24.76
CA SER A 800 4.35 -11.39 24.35
C SER A 800 5.27 -12.15 23.40
N ALA A 801 5.51 -13.45 23.66
CA ALA A 801 6.31 -14.30 22.77
C ALA A 801 5.63 -14.51 21.40
N VAL A 802 4.30 -14.73 21.40
CA VAL A 802 3.50 -14.87 20.17
C VAL A 802 3.51 -13.56 19.37
N VAL A 803 3.42 -12.40 20.02
CA VAL A 803 3.54 -11.09 19.38
C VAL A 803 4.92 -10.90 18.75
N ALA A 804 6.01 -11.27 19.44
CA ALA A 804 7.36 -11.15 18.89
C ALA A 804 7.54 -12.00 17.62
N VAL A 805 7.02 -13.24 17.62
CA VAL A 805 7.04 -14.12 16.45
C VAL A 805 6.14 -13.56 15.33
N ALA A 806 4.96 -13.03 15.67
CA ALA A 806 4.06 -12.41 14.70
C ALA A 806 4.71 -11.21 13.99
N ILE A 807 5.48 -10.38 14.71
CA ILE A 807 6.21 -9.25 14.11
C ILE A 807 7.35 -9.74 13.21
N ALA A 808 8.10 -10.77 13.64
CA ALA A 808 9.22 -11.30 12.86
C ALA A 808 8.77 -11.94 11.53
N PHE A 809 7.62 -12.61 11.52
CA PHE A 809 7.08 -13.30 10.35
C PHE A 809 5.87 -12.60 9.71
N GLN A 810 5.64 -11.31 10.03
CA GLN A 810 4.49 -10.55 9.51
C GLN A 810 4.43 -10.57 7.98
N ASP A 811 5.60 -10.65 7.35
CA ASP A 811 5.86 -10.58 5.92
C ASP A 811 5.68 -11.91 5.15
N HIS A 812 5.52 -13.03 5.86
CA HIS A 812 5.35 -14.39 5.29
C HIS A 812 4.16 -15.15 5.90
N VAL A 813 3.15 -14.46 6.46
CA VAL A 813 2.07 -15.13 7.22
C VAL A 813 1.25 -16.13 6.39
N MET A 814 1.12 -15.95 5.07
CA MET A 814 0.45 -16.94 4.19
C MET A 814 1.24 -18.26 4.14
N ASP A 815 2.54 -18.19 3.87
CA ASP A 815 3.40 -19.37 3.76
C ASP A 815 3.56 -20.05 5.13
N LEU A 816 3.58 -19.24 6.20
CA LEU A 816 3.52 -19.71 7.58
C LEU A 816 2.23 -20.50 7.85
N GLN A 817 1.07 -20.03 7.39
CA GLN A 817 -0.21 -20.70 7.56
C GLN A 817 -0.30 -22.00 6.76
N ASP A 818 0.13 -21.99 5.49
CA ASP A 818 0.16 -23.19 4.64
C ASP A 818 1.07 -24.27 5.27
N PHE A 819 2.22 -23.86 5.82
CA PHE A 819 3.12 -24.72 6.58
C PHE A 819 2.48 -25.27 7.85
N VAL A 820 1.81 -24.43 8.65
CA VAL A 820 1.13 -24.85 9.90
C VAL A 820 0.02 -25.87 9.62
N GLY A 821 -0.77 -25.63 8.57
CA GLY A 821 -1.83 -26.54 8.10
C GLY A 821 -1.29 -27.91 7.70
N ALA A 822 -0.28 -27.92 6.83
CA ALA A 822 0.32 -29.16 6.34
C ALA A 822 1.07 -29.95 7.43
N SER A 823 1.68 -29.26 8.40
CA SER A 823 2.52 -29.89 9.43
C SER A 823 1.74 -30.19 10.71
N THR A 824 1.77 -29.26 11.67
CA THR A 824 1.31 -29.45 13.04
C THR A 824 -0.20 -29.68 13.14
N MET A 825 -1.00 -29.00 12.31
CA MET A 825 -2.46 -29.23 12.24
C MET A 825 -2.80 -30.62 11.73
N SER A 826 -2.22 -31.04 10.60
CA SER A 826 -2.46 -32.37 10.05
C SER A 826 -2.04 -33.48 11.02
N LEU A 827 -0.91 -33.30 11.71
CA LEU A 827 -0.46 -34.26 12.72
C LEU A 827 -1.43 -34.36 13.90
N THR A 828 -1.88 -33.21 14.42
CA THR A 828 -2.67 -33.11 15.65
C THR A 828 -4.16 -33.38 15.44
N CYS A 829 -4.71 -33.03 14.28
CA CYS A 829 -6.14 -33.10 13.99
C CYS A 829 -6.54 -34.31 13.13
N LEU A 830 -5.61 -34.89 12.37
CA LEU A 830 -5.89 -36.02 11.47
C LEU A 830 -5.10 -37.28 11.85
N ILE A 831 -3.78 -37.20 11.88
CA ILE A 831 -2.92 -38.40 11.97
C ILE A 831 -2.98 -39.03 13.37
N LEU A 832 -2.69 -38.25 14.43
CA LEU A 832 -2.64 -38.77 15.80
C LEU A 832 -4.00 -39.29 16.31
N PRO A 833 -5.14 -38.59 16.10
CA PRO A 833 -6.45 -39.11 16.48
C PRO A 833 -6.76 -40.50 15.89
N LEU A 834 -6.43 -40.70 14.62
CA LEU A 834 -6.68 -41.96 13.92
C LEU A 834 -5.78 -43.07 14.44
N ILE A 835 -4.49 -42.81 14.64
CA ILE A 835 -3.55 -43.78 15.23
C ILE A 835 -4.02 -44.21 16.62
N PHE A 836 -4.46 -43.26 17.44
CA PHE A 836 -4.96 -43.53 18.80
C PHE A 836 -6.24 -44.37 18.79
N TYR A 837 -7.18 -44.02 17.93
CA TYR A 837 -8.40 -44.78 17.75
C TYR A 837 -8.13 -46.21 17.27
N PHE A 838 -7.25 -46.38 16.28
CA PHE A 838 -6.86 -47.70 15.78
C PHE A 838 -6.17 -48.54 16.84
N SER A 839 -5.19 -47.97 17.54
CA SER A 839 -4.41 -48.70 18.55
C SER A 839 -5.31 -49.28 19.64
N LYS A 840 -6.42 -48.60 19.96
CA LYS A 840 -7.35 -49.04 21.00
C LYS A 840 -8.50 -49.91 20.50
N PHE A 841 -9.08 -49.58 19.35
CA PHE A 841 -10.33 -50.18 18.87
C PHE A 841 -10.16 -51.09 17.64
N TRP A 842 -8.93 -51.45 17.26
CA TRP A 842 -8.66 -52.28 16.08
C TRP A 842 -9.53 -53.55 16.01
N LYS A 843 -9.75 -54.24 17.12
CA LYS A 843 -10.53 -55.49 17.13
C LYS A 843 -12.04 -55.26 17.01
N THR A 844 -12.54 -54.10 17.42
CA THR A 844 -13.99 -53.78 17.47
C THR A 844 -14.49 -53.04 16.22
N ILE A 845 -13.59 -52.47 15.42
CA ILE A 845 -13.95 -51.71 14.22
C ILE A 845 -14.28 -52.65 13.04
N PRO A 846 -15.39 -52.42 12.31
CA PRO A 846 -15.74 -53.21 11.12
C PRO A 846 -14.77 -53.00 9.96
N LEU A 847 -14.69 -53.97 9.04
CA LEU A 847 -13.67 -53.98 7.98
C LEU A 847 -13.73 -52.75 7.05
N TYR A 848 -14.92 -52.27 6.70
CA TYR A 848 -15.07 -51.10 5.84
C TYR A 848 -14.49 -49.82 6.48
N GLU A 849 -14.69 -49.64 7.79
CA GLU A 849 -14.19 -48.49 8.54
C GLU A 849 -12.66 -48.58 8.69
N LYS A 850 -12.11 -49.80 8.85
CA LYS A 850 -10.66 -50.02 8.82
C LYS A 850 -10.04 -49.61 7.48
N ILE A 851 -10.62 -50.07 6.38
CA ILE A 851 -10.11 -49.77 5.03
C ILE A 851 -10.13 -48.26 4.79
N TYR A 852 -11.26 -47.60 5.06
CA TYR A 852 -11.40 -46.16 4.91
C TYR A 852 -10.37 -45.39 5.76
N ALA A 853 -10.25 -45.75 7.03
CA ALA A 853 -9.36 -45.06 7.95
C ALA A 853 -7.87 -45.28 7.64
N VAL A 854 -7.48 -46.45 7.11
CA VAL A 854 -6.11 -46.70 6.61
C VAL A 854 -5.82 -45.86 5.37
N ILE A 855 -6.78 -45.75 4.44
CA ILE A 855 -6.66 -44.88 3.25
C ILE A 855 -6.47 -43.43 3.68
N VAL A 856 -7.33 -42.93 4.58
CA VAL A 856 -7.24 -41.56 5.10
C VAL A 856 -5.88 -41.32 5.75
N LEU A 857 -5.43 -42.23 6.60
CA LEU A 857 -4.13 -42.11 7.28
C LEU A 857 -2.96 -42.07 6.28
N ALA A 858 -2.95 -42.97 5.30
CA ALA A 858 -1.89 -43.04 4.29
C ALA A 858 -1.85 -41.77 3.41
N VAL A 859 -3.01 -41.36 2.87
CA VAL A 859 -3.13 -40.19 1.99
C VAL A 859 -2.79 -38.91 2.75
N CYS A 860 -3.36 -38.70 3.94
CA CYS A 860 -3.09 -37.50 4.73
C CYS A 860 -1.63 -37.42 5.19
N THR A 861 -0.99 -38.55 5.53
CA THR A 861 0.42 -38.55 5.94
C THR A 861 1.35 -38.20 4.77
N ALA A 862 1.12 -38.80 3.59
CA ALA A 862 1.91 -38.52 2.40
C ALA A 862 1.79 -37.04 1.97
N LEU A 863 0.55 -36.52 1.95
CA LEU A 863 0.31 -35.13 1.58
C LEU A 863 0.81 -34.14 2.65
N ALA A 864 0.66 -34.45 3.94
CA ALA A 864 1.21 -33.64 5.02
C ALA A 864 2.73 -33.47 4.88
N PHE A 865 3.45 -34.55 4.59
CA PHE A 865 4.90 -34.50 4.38
C PHE A 865 5.28 -33.68 3.14
N TYR A 866 4.66 -33.99 1.99
CA TYR A 866 4.94 -33.30 0.72
C TYR A 866 4.67 -31.79 0.81
N VAL A 867 3.48 -31.39 1.28
CA VAL A 867 3.09 -29.98 1.34
C VAL A 867 3.90 -29.22 2.40
N SER A 868 4.28 -29.87 3.52
CA SER A 868 5.14 -29.24 4.54
C SER A 868 6.52 -28.88 3.99
N ILE A 869 7.11 -29.72 3.13
CA ILE A 869 8.40 -29.42 2.49
C ILE A 869 8.26 -28.23 1.55
N ASN A 870 7.26 -28.26 0.66
CA ASN A 870 7.07 -27.18 -0.32
C ASN A 870 6.74 -25.84 0.35
N ALA A 871 5.86 -25.85 1.35
CA ALA A 871 5.53 -24.64 2.12
C ALA A 871 6.74 -24.14 2.94
N GLY A 872 7.56 -25.06 3.47
CA GLY A 872 8.79 -24.71 4.18
C GLY A 872 9.84 -24.06 3.27
N ILE A 873 9.98 -24.51 2.02
CA ILE A 873 10.84 -23.87 1.02
C ILE A 873 10.29 -22.47 0.67
N ALA A 874 8.97 -22.36 0.46
CA ALA A 874 8.33 -21.08 0.14
C ALA A 874 8.55 -20.01 1.22
N LEU A 875 8.51 -20.41 2.51
CA LEU A 875 8.84 -19.58 3.67
C LEU A 875 10.24 -18.95 3.64
N LEU A 876 11.19 -19.57 2.92
CA LEU A 876 12.58 -19.14 2.82
C LEU A 876 12.90 -18.42 1.50
N THR A 877 11.94 -18.33 0.58
CA THR A 877 12.08 -17.67 -0.71
C THR A 877 11.35 -16.32 -0.74
N PRO A 878 11.83 -15.33 -1.53
CA PRO A 878 11.12 -14.06 -1.66
C PRO A 878 9.72 -14.27 -2.27
N PRO A 879 8.70 -13.51 -1.82
CA PRO A 879 7.32 -13.69 -2.27
C PRO A 879 7.16 -13.38 -3.76
N GLN A 880 6.40 -14.22 -4.47
CA GLN A 880 6.06 -14.01 -5.88
C GLN A 880 5.17 -12.77 -6.07
N THR A 881 5.46 -11.99 -7.12
CA THR A 881 4.89 -10.65 -7.37
C THR A 881 3.79 -10.62 -8.44
N THR A 882 3.41 -11.77 -9.00
CA THR A 882 2.38 -11.87 -10.05
C THR A 882 0.96 -11.78 -9.47
N PRO A 883 0.08 -10.87 -9.96
CA PRO A 883 -1.27 -10.66 -9.41
C PRO A 883 -2.20 -11.88 -9.42
N TYR A 884 -2.26 -12.65 -10.53
CA TYR A 884 -3.08 -13.87 -10.63
C TYR A 884 -2.24 -15.11 -11.01
N PRO A 885 -1.44 -15.65 -10.07
CA PRO A 885 -0.44 -16.69 -10.36
C PRO A 885 -1.04 -18.03 -10.80
N PHE A 886 -2.34 -18.24 -10.57
CA PHE A 886 -3.03 -19.50 -10.86
C PHE A 886 -3.75 -19.51 -12.22
N CYS A 887 -3.76 -18.36 -12.90
CA CYS A 887 -4.29 -18.24 -14.23
C CYS A 887 -3.24 -18.53 -15.31
N ASP A 888 -3.72 -18.85 -16.51
CA ASP A 888 -2.90 -18.87 -17.72
C ASP A 888 -2.14 -17.54 -17.90
N ALA A 889 -0.91 -17.58 -18.46
CA ALA A 889 0.00 -16.43 -18.60
C ALA A 889 -0.70 -15.17 -19.15
N LYS A 890 -1.65 -15.36 -20.08
CA LYS A 890 -2.44 -14.28 -20.65
C LYS A 890 -3.35 -13.55 -19.65
N TYR A 891 -3.75 -14.15 -18.54
CA TYR A 891 -4.68 -13.58 -17.54
C TYR A 891 -4.00 -13.26 -16.21
N GLN A 892 -2.66 -13.37 -16.12
CA GLN A 892 -1.91 -13.15 -14.89
C GLN A 892 -1.74 -11.66 -14.54
N THR A 893 -1.91 -10.76 -15.52
CA THR A 893 -1.56 -9.33 -15.41
C THR A 893 -2.75 -8.37 -15.50
N TYR A 894 -3.95 -8.84 -15.85
CA TYR A 894 -5.16 -8.01 -15.94
C TYR A 894 -6.41 -8.79 -15.54
N VAL A 895 -7.45 -8.09 -15.08
CA VAL A 895 -8.76 -8.69 -14.71
C VAL A 895 -9.56 -9.00 -15.96
N PHE A 896 -10.10 -10.21 -16.05
CA PHE A 896 -10.97 -10.63 -17.13
C PHE A 896 -12.39 -10.16 -16.86
N THR A 897 -12.82 -9.14 -17.60
CA THR A 897 -14.14 -8.53 -17.52
C THR A 897 -14.67 -8.26 -18.93
N ASN A 898 -15.95 -7.93 -19.04
CA ASN A 898 -16.56 -7.56 -20.32
C ASN A 898 -15.84 -6.35 -20.97
N GLN A 899 -15.31 -5.42 -20.16
CA GLN A 899 -14.55 -4.26 -20.62
C GLN A 899 -13.15 -4.60 -21.16
N THR A 900 -12.48 -5.61 -20.58
CA THR A 900 -11.12 -6.02 -21.02
C THR A 900 -11.12 -7.07 -22.13
N TYR A 901 -12.26 -7.73 -22.38
CA TYR A 901 -12.40 -8.71 -23.47
C TYR A 901 -12.79 -8.08 -24.82
N TYR A 902 -13.63 -7.04 -24.82
CA TYR A 902 -14.08 -6.33 -26.03
C TYR A 902 -13.40 -4.96 -26.26
N GLY A 903 -12.48 -4.56 -25.37
CA GLY A 903 -11.76 -3.28 -25.42
C GLY A 903 -10.29 -3.45 -25.75
#